data_AF-A0A7S3YL75-F1
#
_entry.id   AF-A0A7S3YL75-F1
#
_cell.length_a   1.000
_cell.length_b   1.000
_cell.length_c   1.000
_cell.angle_alpha   90.00
_cell.angle_beta   90.00
_cell.angle_gamma   90.00
#
_symmetry.space_group_name_H-M   'P 1'
#
loop_
_entity.id
_entity.type
_entity.pdbx_description
1 polymer ?
#
loop_
_entity_poly.entity_id
_entity_poly.type
_entity_poly.pdbx_seq_one_letter_code
_entity_poly.pdbx_strand_id
1 'polypeptide(L)'
;MAAIVHTKGNSACHVILRGGQNPAGEYESNYDQDSIKKVETMMTAAGISPACVVDCSHANSCKKHTNQPIAGNAIAKQVAEGCQTIKGVMIESNLVAGNQKLKPGKTDVSCLVYGQSVTDACMDFKSTLVVLEELAAAVRARRKLKSAASVKPQSSPKLTAKPSDEYKESLSSIYRWTDDIHIRKISPLLPPECMHREIACTDEIAKTVFEARTAVADILAKRDDRLVVIVGPCSIHDTKAAIDYAKLLKAERDNLKEDLHIIMRVYFEKPRTTVGWKGLINDPRLDGSYRINEGLRKARGLLLDLNEMGVHAGVEFLDTISPQFIADLVVWGAIGARTTESQVHRELASGISAPVGFKNGTSGNIKIAVDACMAGRGAHSFLSVTKQGMAAIVHTKGNSACHVILRGGQNPAGEYESNYDQDSIKKVETMMTAAGISPACVVDCSHANSCKKHTNQPIAGNAIAKQVAEGCQTIKGVMIESNLVAGNQKLKPGKTDVSCLVYGQSVTDACMDFKSTLVVLEELAAAVRARRKLKSAASVKPQSSPKLTAKPSDEYKESLSSIYRWTDDIHIRKISPLLPPECMHREIACTDEIAKTVFEARTAVADILAKRDDRLVVIVGPCSIHDTKAAIDYAKLLKAERDNLKEDLHIIMRVYFEKPRTTVGWNLINDPDLDGTFKINKGLRLARGLLAELAKMGLPSGVEFLDVMSPQYLAEFVSWGAIGARTTESQIHRELVSALSAPVGFKNGTSGNVKVAVDAVMAATCPHSFLSITKQGLSAIVHTKGNDMAHVILRGGQVGKMWCQNYDEDSVNQVCKKMEAAGLRPNVMVDMSHANSCKDHKNQPSVCEAICKQLENGQNGLMGVMIESHIKAGNQKLKPGVTDVKTLKYGVSVTDACMDFETTKECLRKLAASVRARRAKNKAGQ
;
A
#
# COMPACT_ATOMS: atom_id res chain seq x y z
N MET A 1 42.44 23.34 -15.25
CA MET A 1 41.73 22.23 -15.95
C MET A 1 40.76 21.60 -14.96
N ALA A 2 39.47 21.50 -15.29
CA ALA A 2 38.46 20.87 -14.44
C ALA A 2 38.51 19.34 -14.63
N ALA A 3 38.67 18.58 -13.55
CA ALA A 3 38.57 17.12 -13.57
C ALA A 3 37.10 16.72 -13.76
N ILE A 4 36.78 16.02 -14.86
CA ILE A 4 35.47 15.42 -15.07
C ILE A 4 35.44 14.11 -14.27
N VAL A 5 34.79 14.10 -13.11
CA VAL A 5 34.53 12.87 -12.35
C VAL A 5 33.40 12.12 -13.05
N HIS A 6 33.77 11.13 -13.86
CA HIS A 6 32.82 10.31 -14.60
C HIS A 6 32.20 9.25 -13.65
N THR A 7 30.97 9.47 -13.20
CA THR A 7 30.12 8.42 -12.62
C THR A 7 29.13 7.98 -13.68
N LYS A 8 29.30 6.76 -14.23
CA LYS A 8 28.32 6.17 -15.14
C LYS A 8 26.99 6.04 -14.41
N GLY A 9 25.96 6.77 -14.86
CA GLY A 9 24.59 6.63 -14.40
C GLY A 9 23.85 7.92 -14.00
N ASN A 10 24.50 9.09 -14.00
CA ASN A 10 23.85 10.35 -13.65
C ASN A 10 23.76 11.28 -14.89
N SER A 11 22.54 11.63 -15.32
CA SER A 11 22.29 12.44 -16.53
C SER A 11 22.35 13.97 -16.29
N ALA A 12 22.88 14.42 -15.15
CA ALA A 12 22.98 15.83 -14.79
C ALA A 12 24.38 16.18 -14.25
N CYS A 13 25.36 16.32 -15.15
CA CYS A 13 26.68 16.88 -14.83
C CYS A 13 26.77 18.34 -15.32
N HIS A 14 27.37 19.23 -14.53
CA HIS A 14 27.67 20.61 -14.92
C HIS A 14 29.09 20.99 -14.48
N VAL A 15 29.69 21.97 -15.15
CA VAL A 15 31.01 22.52 -14.82
C VAL A 15 30.85 23.77 -13.96
N ILE A 16 31.64 23.90 -12.88
CA ILE A 16 31.71 25.15 -12.11
C ILE A 16 32.90 25.98 -12.58
N LEU A 17 32.64 27.20 -13.05
CA LEU A 17 33.65 28.16 -13.49
C LEU A 17 33.93 29.17 -12.38
N ARG A 18 35.10 29.09 -11.74
CA ARG A 18 35.48 29.92 -10.57
C ARG A 18 36.67 30.86 -10.80
N GLY A 19 37.10 31.02 -12.04
CA GLY A 19 38.35 31.68 -12.42
C GLY A 19 39.60 30.86 -12.09
N GLY A 20 40.78 31.41 -12.40
CA GLY A 20 42.08 30.80 -12.16
C GLY A 20 43.15 31.83 -11.75
N GLN A 21 44.39 31.38 -11.64
CA GLN A 21 45.56 32.26 -11.59
C GLN A 21 46.45 31.96 -12.78
N ASN A 22 46.99 33.01 -13.39
CA ASN A 22 48.02 32.85 -14.42
C ASN A 22 49.37 32.47 -13.78
N PRO A 23 50.38 32.08 -14.57
CA PRO A 23 51.70 31.73 -14.06
C PRO A 23 52.41 32.86 -13.28
N ALA A 24 52.00 34.12 -13.47
CA ALA A 24 52.48 35.27 -12.71
C ALA A 24 51.73 35.48 -11.36
N GLY A 25 50.74 34.63 -11.06
CA GLY A 25 49.95 34.67 -9.81
C GLY A 25 48.76 35.62 -9.84
N GLU A 26 48.50 36.27 -10.98
CA GLU A 26 47.38 37.20 -11.16
C GLU A 26 46.08 36.44 -11.38
N TYR A 27 44.97 36.93 -10.81
CA TYR A 27 43.67 36.28 -10.97
C TYR A 27 43.09 36.53 -12.36
N GLU A 28 42.70 35.46 -13.04
CA GLU A 28 42.03 35.50 -14.34
C GLU A 28 40.59 35.02 -14.21
N SER A 29 39.67 35.77 -14.79
CA SER A 29 38.27 35.37 -14.91
C SER A 29 38.10 34.33 -16.02
N ASN A 30 37.07 33.49 -15.91
CA ASN A 30 36.72 32.50 -16.93
C ASN A 30 35.21 32.44 -17.19
N TYR A 31 34.55 33.59 -17.16
CA TYR A 31 33.11 33.73 -17.43
C TYR A 31 32.81 34.46 -18.73
N ASP A 32 33.81 34.82 -19.53
CA ASP A 32 33.64 35.38 -20.87
C ASP A 32 33.06 34.35 -21.85
N GLN A 33 32.57 34.82 -23.01
CA GLN A 33 31.92 33.96 -24.00
C GLN A 33 32.83 32.84 -24.53
N ASP A 34 34.15 33.08 -24.68
CA ASP A 34 35.10 32.08 -25.15
C ASP A 34 35.30 30.97 -24.11
N SER A 35 35.34 31.34 -22.83
CA SER A 35 35.37 30.41 -21.70
C SER A 35 34.12 29.55 -21.64
N ILE A 36 32.93 30.12 -21.87
CA ILE A 36 31.68 29.35 -21.96
C ILE A 36 31.70 28.41 -23.16
N LYS A 37 32.17 28.87 -24.33
CA LYS A 37 32.26 28.05 -25.56
C LYS A 37 33.25 26.87 -25.41
N LYS A 38 34.32 27.05 -24.64
CA LYS A 38 35.22 25.94 -24.25
C LYS A 38 34.48 24.89 -23.44
N VAL A 39 33.63 25.27 -22.50
CA VAL A 39 32.78 24.32 -21.76
C VAL A 39 31.82 23.59 -22.70
N GLU A 40 31.18 24.29 -23.63
CA GLU A 40 30.30 23.68 -24.64
C GLU A 40 31.04 22.62 -25.45
N THR A 41 32.24 22.96 -25.93
CA THR A 41 33.07 22.07 -26.74
C THR A 41 33.49 20.83 -25.95
N MET A 42 33.98 21.03 -24.72
CA MET A 42 34.42 19.93 -23.85
C MET A 42 33.28 19.00 -23.45
N MET A 43 32.12 19.54 -23.06
CA MET A 43 30.97 18.73 -22.63
C MET A 43 30.34 18.00 -23.81
N THR A 44 30.22 18.66 -24.97
CA THR A 44 29.69 18.03 -26.19
C THR A 44 30.60 16.89 -26.66
N ALA A 45 31.92 17.08 -26.62
CA ALA A 45 32.90 16.02 -26.93
C ALA A 45 32.79 14.81 -25.97
N ALA A 46 32.34 15.03 -24.74
CA ALA A 46 32.08 13.97 -23.76
C ALA A 46 30.66 13.36 -23.87
N GLY A 47 29.84 13.77 -24.84
CA GLY A 47 28.46 13.31 -25.00
C GLY A 47 27.49 13.84 -23.93
N ILE A 48 27.84 14.93 -23.25
CA ILE A 48 27.06 15.54 -22.17
C ILE A 48 26.48 16.87 -22.66
N SER A 49 25.19 17.12 -22.40
CA SER A 49 24.57 18.43 -22.69
C SER A 49 25.33 19.56 -21.97
N PRO A 50 25.79 20.60 -22.70
CA PRO A 50 26.51 21.71 -22.08
C PRO A 50 25.73 22.40 -20.96
N ALA A 51 26.35 22.45 -19.78
CA ALA A 51 25.80 23.09 -18.60
C ALA A 51 26.95 23.58 -17.70
N CYS A 52 26.92 24.86 -17.34
CA CYS A 52 27.83 25.41 -16.34
C CYS A 52 27.12 26.26 -15.29
N VAL A 53 27.74 26.33 -14.13
CA VAL A 53 27.44 27.29 -13.07
C VAL A 53 28.67 28.19 -12.93
N VAL A 54 28.46 29.51 -12.98
CA VAL A 54 29.57 30.46 -12.83
C VAL A 54 29.60 30.96 -11.40
N ASP A 55 30.71 30.73 -10.72
CA ASP A 55 30.96 31.33 -9.41
C ASP A 55 31.43 32.77 -9.62
N CYS A 56 30.60 33.73 -9.24
CA CYS A 56 30.91 35.16 -9.36
C CYS A 56 31.96 35.61 -8.34
N SER A 57 32.31 34.76 -7.36
CA SER A 57 33.31 35.03 -6.33
C SER A 57 34.71 34.54 -6.74
N HIS A 58 35.62 34.42 -5.77
CA HIS A 58 36.98 33.93 -5.97
C HIS A 58 37.73 34.62 -7.13
N ALA A 59 38.40 33.88 -8.01
CA ALA A 59 39.26 34.48 -9.04
C ALA A 59 38.45 35.28 -10.09
N ASN A 60 37.19 34.92 -10.32
CA ASN A 60 36.29 35.68 -11.18
C ASN A 60 36.00 37.10 -10.66
N SER A 61 36.07 37.31 -9.34
CA SER A 61 35.99 38.65 -8.73
C SER A 61 37.35 39.23 -8.33
N CYS A 62 38.47 38.60 -8.71
CA CYS A 62 39.80 38.91 -8.19
C CYS A 62 39.87 38.85 -6.64
N LYS A 63 39.06 37.98 -6.03
CA LYS A 63 38.81 37.85 -4.58
C LYS A 63 38.35 39.16 -3.92
N LYS A 64 37.68 40.04 -4.68
CA LYS A 64 37.08 41.27 -4.17
C LYS A 64 35.57 41.14 -4.21
N HIS A 65 34.92 41.13 -3.05
CA HIS A 65 33.45 41.00 -2.98
C HIS A 65 32.72 42.12 -3.74
N THR A 66 33.31 43.32 -3.82
CA THR A 66 32.79 44.46 -4.60
C THR A 66 32.78 44.22 -6.11
N ASN A 67 33.52 43.22 -6.61
CA ASN A 67 33.59 42.90 -8.03
C ASN A 67 32.64 41.76 -8.44
N GLN A 68 32.03 41.06 -7.49
CA GLN A 68 31.04 40.03 -7.79
C GLN A 68 29.84 40.56 -8.62
N PRO A 69 29.34 41.80 -8.41
CA PRO A 69 28.31 42.39 -9.28
C PRO A 69 28.74 42.54 -10.74
N ILE A 70 30.04 42.81 -10.98
CA ILE A 70 30.58 42.97 -12.34
C ILE A 70 30.49 41.64 -13.07
N ALA A 71 30.90 40.54 -12.42
CA ALA A 71 30.77 39.19 -12.96
C ALA A 71 29.29 38.81 -13.17
N GLY A 72 28.44 39.07 -12.17
CA GLY A 72 27.00 38.83 -12.25
C GLY A 72 26.32 39.55 -13.42
N ASN A 73 26.66 40.82 -13.65
CA ASN A 73 26.12 41.62 -14.75
C ASN A 73 26.66 41.16 -16.12
N ALA A 74 27.92 40.78 -16.21
CA ALA A 74 28.50 40.21 -17.44
C ALA A 74 27.83 38.87 -17.82
N ILE A 75 27.52 38.05 -16.82
CA ILE A 75 26.76 36.80 -17.01
C ILE A 75 25.32 37.10 -17.39
N ALA A 76 24.67 38.06 -16.73
CA ALA A 76 23.32 38.51 -17.06
C ALA A 76 23.25 38.96 -18.53
N LYS A 77 24.22 39.72 -19.02
CA LYS A 77 24.30 40.12 -20.43
C LYS A 77 24.33 38.92 -21.37
N GLN A 78 25.20 37.94 -21.14
CA GLN A 78 25.27 36.72 -21.95
C GLN A 78 23.98 35.90 -21.91
N VAL A 79 23.35 35.81 -20.73
CA VAL A 79 22.05 35.14 -20.58
C VAL A 79 20.97 35.88 -21.37
N ALA A 80 20.91 37.21 -21.28
CA ALA A 80 19.96 38.05 -22.00
C ALA A 80 20.12 37.92 -23.52
N GLU A 81 21.36 37.79 -24.00
CA GLU A 81 21.72 37.58 -25.42
C GLU A 81 21.38 36.17 -25.94
N GLY A 82 20.96 35.25 -25.06
CA GLY A 82 20.45 33.94 -25.48
C GLY A 82 21.23 32.73 -24.96
N CYS A 83 22.34 32.93 -24.23
CA CYS A 83 23.20 31.83 -23.78
C CYS A 83 22.39 30.76 -23.01
N GLN A 84 22.42 29.53 -23.53
CA GLN A 84 21.74 28.37 -22.93
C GLN A 84 22.66 27.56 -22.01
N THR A 85 23.97 27.73 -22.13
CA THR A 85 24.96 26.89 -21.42
C THR A 85 25.13 27.31 -19.96
N ILE A 86 24.99 28.59 -19.64
CA ILE A 86 24.95 29.08 -18.25
C ILE A 86 23.60 28.69 -17.63
N LYS A 87 23.64 27.80 -16.62
CA LYS A 87 22.47 27.29 -15.90
C LYS A 87 22.26 27.92 -14.53
N GLY A 88 23.30 28.51 -13.95
CA GLY A 88 23.24 29.18 -12.66
C GLY A 88 24.47 30.02 -12.37
N VAL A 89 24.40 30.77 -11.27
CA VAL A 89 25.53 31.50 -10.71
C VAL A 89 25.65 31.21 -9.21
N MET A 90 26.86 31.30 -8.67
CA MET A 90 27.11 31.32 -7.23
C MET A 90 27.56 32.72 -6.84
N ILE A 91 26.99 33.27 -5.76
CA ILE A 91 27.29 34.61 -5.24
C ILE A 91 27.46 34.47 -3.73
N GLU A 92 28.54 35.01 -3.18
CA GLU A 92 28.77 35.04 -1.74
C GLU A 92 28.16 36.31 -1.14
N SER A 93 27.08 36.15 -0.38
CA SER A 93 26.26 37.24 0.15
C SER A 93 26.06 37.10 1.66
N ASN A 94 26.00 38.22 2.36
CA ASN A 94 25.61 38.30 3.77
C ASN A 94 24.83 39.62 4.01
N LEU A 95 24.29 39.84 5.20
CA LEU A 95 23.51 41.06 5.48
C LEU A 95 24.38 42.33 5.36
N VAL A 96 25.64 42.25 5.78
CA VAL A 96 26.63 43.32 5.76
C VAL A 96 27.84 42.89 4.93
N ALA A 97 28.32 43.81 4.08
CA ALA A 97 29.45 43.56 3.18
C ALA A 97 30.77 43.36 3.93
N GLY A 98 31.69 42.63 3.30
CA GLY A 98 33.04 42.40 3.79
C GLY A 98 33.17 41.16 4.67
N ASN A 99 34.31 41.06 5.36
CA ASN A 99 34.56 40.06 6.39
C ASN A 99 35.14 40.67 7.66
N GLN A 100 35.01 39.94 8.76
CA GLN A 100 35.58 40.28 10.06
C GLN A 100 36.41 39.11 10.57
N LYS A 101 37.59 39.39 11.14
CA LYS A 101 38.53 38.35 11.57
C LYS A 101 38.23 37.90 12.99
N LEU A 102 38.11 36.58 13.17
CA LEU A 102 38.10 35.96 14.50
C LEU A 102 39.53 35.65 14.95
N LYS A 103 39.88 36.09 16.16
CA LYS A 103 41.03 35.61 16.94
C LYS A 103 40.53 34.58 17.98
N PRO A 104 40.84 33.29 17.82
CA PRO A 104 40.41 32.25 18.76
C PRO A 104 40.81 32.59 20.21
N GLY A 105 39.85 32.48 21.14
CA GLY A 105 40.07 32.78 22.56
C GLY A 105 40.25 34.25 22.93
N LYS A 106 40.22 35.18 21.95
CA LYS A 106 40.43 36.63 22.18
C LYS A 106 39.35 37.52 21.58
N THR A 107 38.42 36.97 20.81
CA THR A 107 37.35 37.77 20.19
C THR A 107 36.14 37.74 21.08
N ASP A 108 35.76 38.91 21.60
CA ASP A 108 34.45 39.08 22.21
C ASP A 108 33.39 39.04 21.12
N VAL A 109 32.48 38.06 21.20
CA VAL A 109 31.42 37.84 20.21
C VAL A 109 30.46 39.04 20.17
N SER A 110 30.32 39.79 21.26
CA SER A 110 29.50 41.01 21.31
C SER A 110 30.05 42.15 20.43
N CYS A 111 31.34 42.11 20.07
CA CYS A 111 31.99 43.09 19.21
C CYS A 111 31.88 42.74 17.70
N LEU A 112 31.27 41.61 17.35
CA LEU A 112 31.09 41.22 15.95
C LEU A 112 29.91 41.97 15.33
N VAL A 113 30.08 42.40 14.09
CA VAL A 113 29.00 43.00 13.31
C VAL A 113 28.05 41.88 12.90
N TYR A 114 26.83 41.93 13.43
CA TYR A 114 25.77 40.97 13.08
C TYR A 114 25.55 40.98 11.56
N GLY A 115 25.62 39.79 10.96
CA GLY A 115 25.41 39.63 9.53
C GLY A 115 26.60 40.00 8.63
N GLN A 116 27.81 40.22 9.18
CA GLN A 116 29.06 40.29 8.41
C GLN A 116 29.81 38.96 8.46
N SER A 117 30.39 38.51 7.34
CA SER A 117 31.04 37.19 7.24
C SER A 117 32.28 37.08 8.14
N VAL A 118 32.49 35.93 8.78
CA VAL A 118 33.70 35.63 9.57
C VAL A 118 34.75 34.84 8.77
N THR A 119 34.45 34.48 7.53
CA THR A 119 35.32 33.74 6.61
C THR A 119 35.74 34.66 5.46
N ASP A 120 35.27 34.38 4.26
CA ASP A 120 35.53 35.17 3.06
C ASP A 120 34.64 36.41 3.03
N ALA A 121 35.14 37.46 2.38
CA ALA A 121 34.40 38.71 2.27
C ALA A 121 33.19 38.54 1.34
N CYS A 122 31.99 38.88 1.84
CA CYS A 122 30.75 38.75 1.09
C CYS A 122 30.23 40.10 0.59
N MET A 123 29.36 40.09 -0.41
CA MET A 123 28.53 41.24 -0.74
C MET A 123 27.50 41.52 0.37
N ASP A 124 27.06 42.77 0.50
CA ASP A 124 25.86 43.07 1.29
C ASP A 124 24.58 42.61 0.56
N PHE A 125 23.50 42.49 1.32
CA PHE A 125 22.22 42.04 0.80
C PHE A 125 21.64 43.01 -0.24
N LYS A 126 21.87 44.33 -0.09
CA LYS A 126 21.38 45.34 -1.03
C LYS A 126 21.99 45.16 -2.42
N SER A 127 23.29 44.97 -2.49
CA SER A 127 24.03 44.71 -3.73
C SER A 127 23.65 43.36 -4.32
N THR A 128 23.33 42.38 -3.46
CA THR A 128 22.86 41.06 -3.88
C THR A 128 21.52 41.15 -4.61
N LEU A 129 20.57 41.93 -4.07
CA LEU A 129 19.27 42.16 -4.72
C LEU A 129 19.44 42.74 -6.12
N VAL A 130 20.33 43.73 -6.31
CA VAL A 130 20.60 44.32 -7.63
C VAL A 130 21.07 43.26 -8.63
N VAL A 131 22.01 42.41 -8.24
CA VAL A 131 22.51 41.34 -9.13
C VAL A 131 21.42 40.31 -9.43
N LEU A 132 20.59 39.96 -8.45
CA LEU A 132 19.46 39.03 -8.66
C LEU A 132 18.38 39.63 -9.58
N GLU A 133 18.12 40.93 -9.48
CA GLU A 133 17.19 41.65 -10.35
C GLU A 133 17.67 41.67 -11.80
N GLU A 134 18.96 41.97 -12.02
CA GLU A 134 19.59 41.94 -13.35
C GLU A 134 19.59 40.53 -13.96
N LEU A 135 19.95 39.51 -13.17
CA LEU A 135 19.87 38.10 -13.62
C LEU A 135 18.43 37.68 -13.93
N ALA A 136 17.46 38.11 -13.12
CA ALA A 136 16.05 37.84 -13.38
C ALA A 136 15.57 38.53 -14.66
N ALA A 137 15.96 39.79 -14.89
CA ALA A 137 15.68 40.54 -16.11
C ALA A 137 16.30 39.83 -17.33
N ALA A 138 17.55 39.40 -17.24
CA ALA A 138 18.23 38.65 -18.28
C ALA A 138 17.54 37.33 -18.62
N VAL A 139 17.11 36.56 -17.61
CA VAL A 139 16.36 35.31 -17.83
C VAL A 139 15.02 35.59 -18.52
N ARG A 140 14.33 36.68 -18.17
CA ARG A 140 13.10 37.11 -18.85
C ARG A 140 13.39 37.51 -20.31
N ALA A 141 14.45 38.26 -20.57
CA ALA A 141 14.87 38.65 -21.92
C ALA A 141 15.19 37.41 -22.79
N ARG A 142 15.95 36.45 -22.26
CA ARG A 142 16.22 35.16 -22.91
C ARG A 142 14.95 34.39 -23.27
N ARG A 143 13.97 34.37 -22.35
CA ARG A 143 12.67 33.73 -22.59
C ARG A 143 11.89 34.43 -23.71
N LYS A 144 11.96 35.77 -23.78
CA LYS A 144 11.34 36.56 -24.87
C LYS A 144 11.98 36.26 -26.24
N LEU A 145 13.32 36.18 -26.33
CA LEU A 145 14.01 35.78 -27.56
C LEU A 145 13.59 34.38 -28.02
N LYS A 146 13.43 33.45 -27.06
CA LYS A 146 12.97 32.08 -27.33
C LYS A 146 11.50 32.03 -27.79
N SER A 147 10.63 32.89 -27.27
CA SER A 147 9.23 33.00 -27.71
C SER A 147 9.07 33.70 -29.07
N ALA A 148 9.99 34.60 -29.44
CA ALA A 148 9.98 35.26 -30.76
C ALA A 148 10.48 34.35 -31.88
N ALA A 149 11.40 33.43 -31.57
CA ALA A 149 11.89 32.40 -32.51
C ALA A 149 10.95 31.19 -32.67
N SER A 150 9.91 31.05 -31.84
CA SER A 150 8.95 29.95 -31.90
C SER A 150 7.57 30.44 -32.36
N VAL A 151 7.34 30.44 -33.67
CA VAL A 151 5.97 30.32 -34.19
C VAL A 151 5.44 28.93 -33.81
N LYS A 152 4.23 28.95 -33.24
CA LYS A 152 3.40 27.87 -32.66
C LYS A 152 3.70 27.51 -31.18
N PRO A 153 2.68 27.61 -30.30
CA PRO A 153 2.85 27.59 -28.85
C PRO A 153 3.17 26.17 -28.36
N GLN A 154 4.35 26.00 -27.77
CA GLN A 154 4.64 24.90 -26.86
C GLN A 154 4.71 25.43 -25.43
N SER A 155 3.87 24.84 -24.60
CA SER A 155 3.74 25.04 -23.16
C SER A 155 4.99 24.63 -22.39
N SER A 156 5.37 25.44 -21.39
CA SER A 156 6.38 25.12 -20.39
C SER A 156 5.81 24.33 -19.20
N PRO A 157 6.68 23.76 -18.36
CA PRO A 157 7.09 22.36 -18.36
C PRO A 157 6.04 21.42 -17.72
N LYS A 158 5.59 20.41 -18.49
CA LYS A 158 4.88 19.22 -17.98
C LYS A 158 5.84 18.31 -17.20
N LEU A 159 5.30 17.52 -16.26
CA LEU A 159 5.89 16.29 -15.75
C LEU A 159 6.55 15.53 -16.91
N THR A 160 7.88 15.55 -16.98
CA THR A 160 8.65 14.70 -17.91
C THR A 160 9.84 14.13 -17.16
N ALA A 161 9.55 13.33 -16.14
CA ALA A 161 10.46 12.24 -15.81
C ALA A 161 10.49 11.32 -17.05
N LYS A 162 11.55 11.40 -17.87
CA LYS A 162 11.77 10.42 -18.95
C LYS A 162 11.99 9.04 -18.30
N PRO A 163 11.14 8.03 -18.58
CA PRO A 163 11.43 6.64 -18.25
C PRO A 163 12.56 6.11 -19.14
N SER A 164 13.27 5.08 -18.66
CA SER A 164 14.38 4.44 -19.37
C SER A 164 13.95 3.87 -20.73
N ASP A 165 14.88 3.91 -21.69
CA ASP A 165 14.67 3.62 -23.11
C ASP A 165 14.29 2.17 -23.45
N GLU A 166 14.30 1.27 -22.47
CA GLU A 166 14.10 -0.18 -22.64
C GLU A 166 12.61 -0.61 -22.77
N TYR A 167 11.65 0.33 -22.65
CA TYR A 167 10.19 0.04 -22.69
C TYR A 167 9.46 0.92 -23.72
N LYS A 168 10.06 1.16 -24.88
CA LYS A 168 9.61 2.18 -25.86
C LYS A 168 8.62 1.71 -26.92
N GLU A 169 8.37 0.41 -27.09
CA GLU A 169 7.81 -0.09 -28.36
C GLU A 169 6.41 -0.74 -28.35
N SER A 170 5.62 -0.79 -27.27
CA SER A 170 4.36 -1.58 -27.32
C SER A 170 3.04 -0.93 -26.87
N LEU A 171 2.95 0.37 -26.60
CA LEU A 171 1.67 1.05 -26.35
C LEU A 171 1.69 2.48 -26.94
N SER A 172 0.57 2.93 -27.51
CA SER A 172 0.47 4.20 -28.24
C SER A 172 0.96 5.39 -27.40
N SER A 173 1.46 6.45 -28.06
CA SER A 173 2.01 7.65 -27.40
C SER A 173 1.05 8.37 -26.44
N ILE A 174 -0.25 8.04 -26.48
CA ILE A 174 -1.35 8.65 -25.71
C ILE A 174 -1.36 8.16 -24.25
N TYR A 175 -1.06 6.87 -24.01
CA TYR A 175 -1.03 6.28 -22.65
C TYR A 175 0.02 6.93 -21.74
N ARG A 176 1.00 7.64 -22.31
CA ARG A 176 2.13 8.28 -21.60
C ARG A 176 1.70 9.34 -20.59
N TRP A 177 0.50 9.90 -20.69
CA TRP A 177 0.05 10.98 -19.80
C TRP A 177 -0.76 10.48 -18.60
N THR A 178 -1.35 9.29 -18.70
CA THR A 178 -2.35 8.81 -17.74
C THR A 178 -2.05 7.42 -17.18
N ASP A 179 -1.17 6.63 -17.78
CA ASP A 179 -0.87 5.27 -17.32
C ASP A 179 0.61 5.10 -16.91
N ASP A 180 0.83 4.24 -15.92
CA ASP A 180 2.14 3.81 -15.41
C ASP A 180 3.20 4.91 -15.08
N ILE A 181 2.79 6.14 -14.74
CA ILE A 181 3.72 7.28 -14.53
C ILE A 181 4.68 7.06 -13.35
N HIS A 182 4.21 6.33 -12.32
CA HIS A 182 4.97 5.96 -11.13
C HIS A 182 5.65 4.59 -11.24
N ILE A 183 5.51 3.89 -12.37
CA ILE A 183 6.24 2.66 -12.62
C ILE A 183 7.65 3.01 -13.10
N ARG A 184 8.66 2.49 -12.41
CA ARG A 184 10.07 2.61 -12.80
C ARG A 184 10.46 1.51 -13.76
N LYS A 185 10.04 0.28 -13.47
CA LYS A 185 10.39 -0.91 -14.23
C LYS A 185 9.36 -2.00 -13.98
N ILE A 186 9.05 -2.78 -15.01
CA ILE A 186 8.38 -4.07 -14.89
C ILE A 186 9.41 -5.14 -15.25
N SER A 187 9.65 -6.08 -14.35
CA SER A 187 10.55 -7.21 -14.58
C SER A 187 9.73 -8.50 -14.74
N PRO A 188 10.17 -9.45 -15.59
CA PRO A 188 9.48 -10.71 -15.74
C PRO A 188 9.49 -11.51 -14.43
N LEU A 189 8.33 -12.06 -14.07
CA LEU A 189 8.20 -13.06 -13.01
C LEU A 189 8.15 -14.44 -13.67
N LEU A 190 8.92 -15.39 -13.15
CA LEU A 190 8.82 -16.77 -13.63
C LEU A 190 7.42 -17.33 -13.31
N PRO A 191 6.75 -18.00 -14.26
CA PRO A 191 5.49 -18.67 -13.97
C PRO A 191 5.64 -19.70 -12.83
N PRO A 192 4.63 -19.84 -11.95
CA PRO A 192 4.64 -20.87 -10.90
C PRO A 192 4.95 -22.28 -11.42
N GLU A 193 4.39 -22.66 -12.57
CA GLU A 193 4.60 -23.96 -13.20
C GLU A 193 6.07 -24.21 -13.59
N CYS A 194 6.83 -23.17 -13.94
CA CYS A 194 8.26 -23.30 -14.20
C CYS A 194 9.01 -23.62 -12.89
N MET A 195 8.65 -22.96 -11.80
CA MET A 195 9.25 -23.24 -10.47
C MET A 195 8.85 -24.61 -9.94
N HIS A 196 7.63 -25.05 -10.20
CA HIS A 196 7.15 -26.39 -9.85
C HIS A 196 7.88 -27.48 -10.62
N ARG A 197 8.30 -27.22 -11.87
CA ARG A 197 9.15 -28.14 -12.63
C ARG A 197 10.61 -28.09 -12.22
N GLU A 198 11.15 -26.90 -11.96
CA GLU A 198 12.54 -26.70 -11.53
C GLU A 198 12.79 -27.29 -10.14
N ILE A 199 11.84 -27.11 -9.21
CA ILE A 199 11.93 -27.56 -7.82
C ILE A 199 10.65 -28.35 -7.50
N ALA A 200 10.64 -29.61 -7.95
CA ALA A 200 9.46 -30.46 -7.96
C ALA A 200 9.12 -31.05 -6.58
N CYS A 201 7.82 -31.22 -6.35
CA CYS A 201 7.30 -31.97 -5.20
C CYS A 201 7.28 -33.46 -5.55
N THR A 202 7.86 -34.31 -4.70
CA THR A 202 7.79 -35.77 -4.87
C THR A 202 6.47 -36.33 -4.32
N ASP A 203 6.14 -37.57 -4.67
CA ASP A 203 4.95 -38.26 -4.15
C ASP A 203 5.00 -38.42 -2.61
N GLU A 204 6.18 -38.67 -2.06
CA GLU A 204 6.39 -38.82 -0.62
C GLU A 204 6.15 -37.50 0.12
N ILE A 205 6.65 -36.38 -0.44
CA ILE A 205 6.42 -35.05 0.11
C ILE A 205 4.93 -34.69 -0.01
N ALA A 206 4.31 -34.92 -1.17
CA ALA A 206 2.89 -34.65 -1.38
C ALA A 206 2.00 -35.44 -0.39
N LYS A 207 2.33 -36.72 -0.17
CA LYS A 207 1.66 -37.56 0.84
C LYS A 207 1.86 -37.00 2.25
N THR A 208 3.08 -36.61 2.61
CA THR A 208 3.40 -36.01 3.92
C THR A 208 2.56 -34.77 4.17
N VAL A 209 2.48 -33.85 3.19
CA VAL A 209 1.70 -32.62 3.28
C VAL A 209 0.19 -32.94 3.39
N PHE A 210 -0.31 -33.87 2.58
CA PHE A 210 -1.72 -34.27 2.59
C PHE A 210 -2.14 -34.88 3.95
N GLU A 211 -1.36 -35.80 4.49
CA GLU A 211 -1.61 -36.43 5.79
C GLU A 211 -1.55 -35.41 6.92
N ALA A 212 -0.58 -34.49 6.88
CA ALA A 212 -0.45 -33.44 7.87
C ALA A 212 -1.64 -32.46 7.84
N ARG A 213 -2.10 -32.04 6.66
CA ARG A 213 -3.31 -31.19 6.52
C ARG A 213 -4.55 -31.89 7.04
N THR A 214 -4.68 -33.18 6.77
CA THR A 214 -5.78 -34.00 7.28
C THR A 214 -5.77 -34.05 8.80
N ALA A 215 -4.61 -34.27 9.41
CA ALA A 215 -4.45 -34.26 10.86
C ALA A 215 -4.84 -32.90 11.48
N VAL A 216 -4.42 -31.78 10.88
CA VAL A 216 -4.82 -30.44 11.34
C VAL A 216 -6.35 -30.26 11.21
N ALA A 217 -6.94 -30.65 10.09
CA ALA A 217 -8.38 -30.58 9.89
C ALA A 217 -9.15 -31.45 10.91
N ASP A 218 -8.61 -32.62 11.27
CA ASP A 218 -9.20 -33.52 12.26
C ASP A 218 -9.13 -32.93 13.68
N ILE A 219 -8.02 -32.29 14.05
CA ILE A 219 -7.90 -31.60 15.34
C ILE A 219 -8.89 -30.42 15.43
N LEU A 220 -8.97 -29.61 14.36
CA LEU A 220 -9.92 -28.50 14.27
C LEU A 220 -11.38 -29.00 14.35
N ALA A 221 -11.68 -30.12 13.71
CA ALA A 221 -13.01 -30.76 13.71
C ALA A 221 -13.31 -31.59 14.97
N LYS A 222 -12.40 -31.63 15.96
CA LYS A 222 -12.51 -32.43 17.19
C LYS A 222 -12.53 -33.96 16.97
N ARG A 223 -12.05 -34.44 15.81
CA ARG A 223 -11.89 -35.87 15.48
C ARG A 223 -10.56 -36.44 15.99
N ASP A 224 -9.58 -35.58 16.17
CA ASP A 224 -8.31 -35.85 16.83
C ASP A 224 -8.23 -34.91 18.07
N ASP A 225 -7.78 -35.46 19.19
CA ASP A 225 -7.73 -34.77 20.47
C ASP A 225 -6.35 -34.21 20.81
N ARG A 226 -5.40 -34.26 19.88
CA ARG A 226 -4.12 -33.54 20.00
C ARG A 226 -4.29 -32.04 19.93
N LEU A 227 -3.19 -31.32 20.14
CA LEU A 227 -3.12 -29.87 19.99
C LEU A 227 -2.20 -29.49 18.81
N VAL A 228 -2.64 -28.59 17.93
CA VAL A 228 -1.77 -28.05 16.87
C VAL A 228 -0.80 -27.03 17.49
N VAL A 229 0.50 -27.15 17.21
CA VAL A 229 1.50 -26.20 17.71
C VAL A 229 2.28 -25.62 16.54
N ILE A 230 2.06 -24.34 16.25
CA ILE A 230 2.78 -23.61 15.20
C ILE A 230 3.94 -22.86 15.85
N VAL A 231 5.17 -23.37 15.71
CA VAL A 231 6.33 -22.87 16.44
C VAL A 231 7.55 -22.69 15.53
N GLY A 232 8.22 -21.56 15.66
CA GLY A 232 9.43 -21.26 14.86
C GLY A 232 9.70 -19.77 14.73
N PRO A 233 10.69 -19.38 13.90
CA PRO A 233 11.16 -17.99 13.85
C PRO A 233 10.05 -17.01 13.43
N CYS A 234 10.14 -15.76 13.93
CA CYS A 234 9.18 -14.73 13.55
C CYS A 234 9.10 -14.56 12.03
N SER A 235 10.26 -14.53 11.37
CA SER A 235 10.43 -14.62 9.92
C SER A 235 11.78 -15.28 9.58
N ILE A 236 11.85 -15.94 8.41
CA ILE A 236 13.03 -16.64 7.92
C ILE A 236 13.84 -15.68 7.05
N HIS A 237 15.05 -15.33 7.49
CA HIS A 237 16.02 -14.52 6.73
C HIS A 237 17.25 -15.34 6.28
N ASP A 238 17.55 -16.42 7.00
CA ASP A 238 18.61 -17.38 6.72
C ASP A 238 18.03 -18.79 6.64
N THR A 239 18.10 -19.42 5.48
CA THR A 239 17.57 -20.77 5.25
C THR A 239 18.41 -21.84 5.93
N LYS A 240 19.71 -21.62 6.17
CA LYS A 240 20.56 -22.58 6.87
C LYS A 240 20.20 -22.66 8.35
N ALA A 241 20.07 -21.49 9.00
CA ALA A 241 19.60 -21.41 10.38
C ALA A 241 18.19 -22.03 10.55
N ALA A 242 17.32 -21.86 9.54
CA ALA A 242 16.00 -22.48 9.54
C ALA A 242 16.07 -24.02 9.51
N ILE A 243 16.95 -24.60 8.68
CA ILE A 243 17.17 -26.05 8.64
C ILE A 243 17.74 -26.58 9.96
N ASP A 244 18.69 -25.87 10.58
CA ASP A 244 19.24 -26.29 11.87
C ASP A 244 18.19 -26.25 12.98
N TYR A 245 17.35 -25.21 13.00
CA TYR A 245 16.18 -25.16 13.88
C TYR A 245 15.22 -26.33 13.61
N ALA A 246 14.97 -26.67 12.35
CA ALA A 246 14.10 -27.77 11.96
C ALA A 246 14.61 -29.14 12.42
N LYS A 247 15.93 -29.38 12.38
CA LYS A 247 16.55 -30.61 12.90
C LYS A 247 16.26 -30.78 14.39
N LEU A 248 16.38 -29.71 15.17
CA LEU A 248 16.07 -29.75 16.60
C LEU A 248 14.56 -29.96 16.82
N LEU A 249 13.71 -29.26 16.06
CA LEU A 249 12.26 -29.38 16.18
C LEU A 249 11.75 -30.77 15.78
N LYS A 250 12.41 -31.44 14.83
CA LYS A 250 12.04 -32.79 14.37
C LYS A 250 12.10 -33.81 15.50
N ALA A 251 13.15 -33.77 16.32
CA ALA A 251 13.28 -34.67 17.47
C ALA A 251 12.09 -34.51 18.43
N GLU A 252 11.74 -33.27 18.76
CA GLU A 252 10.62 -32.98 19.66
C GLU A 252 9.25 -33.31 19.07
N ARG A 253 9.07 -33.09 17.76
CA ARG A 253 7.88 -33.52 17.04
C ARG A 253 7.67 -35.01 17.17
N ASP A 254 8.72 -35.82 17.05
CA ASP A 254 8.61 -37.27 17.12
C ASP A 254 8.39 -37.75 18.56
N ASN A 255 9.02 -37.10 19.55
CA ASN A 255 8.82 -37.38 20.98
C ASN A 255 7.39 -37.06 21.44
N LEU A 256 6.81 -35.95 20.98
CA LEU A 256 5.53 -35.43 21.46
C LEU A 256 4.34 -35.70 20.52
N LYS A 257 4.52 -36.49 19.45
CA LYS A 257 3.53 -36.69 18.38
C LYS A 257 2.18 -37.24 18.83
N GLU A 258 2.15 -37.95 19.96
CA GLU A 258 0.93 -38.52 20.52
C GLU A 258 0.03 -37.45 21.15
N ASP A 259 0.60 -36.31 21.58
CA ASP A 259 -0.10 -35.21 22.25
C ASP A 259 -0.19 -33.96 21.36
N LEU A 260 0.86 -33.68 20.59
CA LEU A 260 1.03 -32.46 19.81
C LEU A 260 1.22 -32.76 18.32
N HIS A 261 0.53 -31.99 17.48
CA HIS A 261 0.82 -31.90 16.06
C HIS A 261 1.66 -30.65 15.80
N ILE A 262 2.98 -30.81 15.87
CA ILE A 262 3.95 -29.71 15.73
C ILE A 262 4.16 -29.37 14.24
N ILE A 263 4.03 -28.08 13.92
CA ILE A 263 4.26 -27.47 12.62
C ILE A 263 5.29 -26.36 12.79
N MET A 264 6.35 -26.39 11.99
CA MET A 264 7.33 -25.32 11.97
C MET A 264 6.71 -24.05 11.38
N ARG A 265 6.88 -22.92 12.06
CA ARG A 265 6.55 -21.61 11.51
C ARG A 265 7.62 -21.18 10.50
N VAL A 266 7.23 -20.98 9.25
CA VAL A 266 8.12 -20.64 8.11
C VAL A 266 7.60 -19.38 7.41
N TYR A 267 7.73 -18.22 8.07
CA TYR A 267 7.19 -16.96 7.52
C TYR A 267 8.25 -16.28 6.66
N PHE A 268 7.97 -16.12 5.37
CA PHE A 268 8.94 -15.51 4.44
C PHE A 268 8.93 -13.99 4.45
N GLU A 269 7.86 -13.37 4.93
CA GLU A 269 7.67 -11.93 4.87
C GLU A 269 7.09 -11.39 6.17
N LYS A 270 7.22 -10.07 6.36
CA LYS A 270 6.59 -9.37 7.48
C LYS A 270 5.96 -8.06 7.00
N PRO A 271 4.66 -7.80 7.25
CA PRO A 271 4.03 -6.56 6.83
C PRO A 271 4.62 -5.35 7.57
N ARG A 272 5.12 -4.36 6.84
CA ARG A 272 5.79 -3.17 7.40
C ARG A 272 4.95 -1.91 7.24
N THR A 273 4.88 -1.10 8.28
CA THR A 273 4.29 0.26 8.23
C THR A 273 5.31 1.36 7.95
N THR A 274 6.59 1.01 7.91
CA THR A 274 7.73 1.91 7.68
C THR A 274 8.78 1.19 6.83
N VAL A 275 9.75 1.94 6.30
CA VAL A 275 10.88 1.37 5.54
C VAL A 275 11.63 0.33 6.39
N GLY A 276 11.86 -0.87 5.84
CA GLY A 276 12.55 -1.97 6.50
C GLY A 276 12.67 -3.19 5.59
N TRP A 277 13.35 -4.24 6.06
CA TRP A 277 13.44 -5.50 5.32
C TRP A 277 12.04 -6.10 5.14
N LYS A 278 11.68 -6.41 3.89
CA LYS A 278 10.34 -6.89 3.51
C LYS A 278 10.16 -8.40 3.75
N GLY A 279 11.23 -9.17 3.62
CA GLY A 279 11.18 -10.62 3.70
C GLY A 279 12.12 -11.30 2.70
N LEU A 280 12.27 -12.61 2.85
CA LEU A 280 13.13 -13.46 2.03
C LEU A 280 12.70 -13.51 0.57
N ILE A 281 11.39 -13.59 0.31
CA ILE A 281 10.86 -13.61 -1.05
C ILE A 281 11.23 -12.31 -1.76
N ASN A 282 10.98 -11.17 -1.12
CA ASN A 282 11.29 -9.88 -1.71
C ASN A 282 12.81 -9.61 -1.80
N ASP A 283 13.55 -9.76 -0.70
CA ASP A 283 14.96 -9.37 -0.59
C ASP A 283 15.81 -10.52 0.02
N PRO A 284 16.12 -11.56 -0.77
CA PRO A 284 16.79 -12.79 -0.29
C PRO A 284 18.28 -12.63 0.04
N ARG A 285 18.84 -11.43 -0.13
CA ARG A 285 20.25 -11.11 0.13
C ARG A 285 20.42 -10.06 1.23
N LEU A 286 19.32 -9.55 1.79
CA LEU A 286 19.31 -8.51 2.83
C LEU A 286 20.00 -7.20 2.39
N ASP A 287 20.13 -6.97 1.09
CA ASP A 287 20.90 -5.88 0.48
C ASP A 287 20.00 -4.81 -0.18
N GLY A 288 18.67 -5.01 -0.16
CA GLY A 288 17.71 -4.13 -0.80
C GLY A 288 17.63 -4.30 -2.32
N SER A 289 18.17 -5.38 -2.88
CA SER A 289 18.18 -5.64 -4.34
C SER A 289 16.84 -6.10 -4.92
N TYR A 290 15.90 -6.52 -4.07
CA TYR A 290 14.56 -6.99 -4.45
C TYR A 290 14.53 -8.13 -5.49
N ARG A 291 15.35 -9.18 -5.28
CA ARG A 291 15.48 -10.32 -6.20
C ARG A 291 14.37 -11.37 -6.03
N ILE A 292 13.15 -11.02 -6.42
CA ILE A 292 11.96 -11.84 -6.12
C ILE A 292 12.03 -13.26 -6.71
N ASN A 293 12.49 -13.43 -7.95
CA ASN A 293 12.67 -14.77 -8.55
C ASN A 293 13.70 -15.64 -7.78
N GLU A 294 14.73 -15.05 -7.17
CA GLU A 294 15.68 -15.77 -6.32
C GLU A 294 15.02 -16.11 -4.97
N GLY A 295 14.28 -15.17 -4.39
CA GLY A 295 13.61 -15.36 -3.12
C GLY A 295 12.52 -16.44 -3.17
N LEU A 296 11.74 -16.50 -4.26
CA LEU A 296 10.75 -17.56 -4.49
C LEU A 296 11.41 -18.94 -4.60
N ARG A 297 12.56 -19.06 -5.27
CA ARG A 297 13.33 -20.32 -5.32
C ARG A 297 13.79 -20.75 -3.93
N LYS A 298 14.39 -19.83 -3.15
CA LYS A 298 14.85 -20.11 -1.78
C LYS A 298 13.68 -20.52 -0.88
N ALA A 299 12.55 -19.82 -0.98
CA ALA A 299 11.35 -20.12 -0.22
C ALA A 299 10.81 -21.52 -0.54
N ARG A 300 10.64 -21.84 -1.83
CA ARG A 300 10.17 -23.16 -2.27
C ARG A 300 11.14 -24.28 -1.92
N GLY A 301 12.44 -24.09 -2.14
CA GLY A 301 13.49 -25.05 -1.77
C GLY A 301 13.46 -25.37 -0.28
N LEU A 302 13.41 -24.35 0.58
CA LEU A 302 13.30 -24.57 2.03
C LEU A 302 12.06 -25.39 2.40
N LEU A 303 10.89 -25.12 1.80
CA LEU A 303 9.69 -25.89 2.09
C LEU A 303 9.80 -27.35 1.65
N LEU A 304 10.52 -27.65 0.55
CA LEU A 304 10.79 -29.02 0.14
C LEU A 304 11.71 -29.72 1.13
N ASP A 305 12.84 -29.11 1.46
CA ASP A 305 13.81 -29.65 2.42
C ASP A 305 13.13 -29.99 3.76
N LEU A 306 12.29 -29.10 4.26
CA LEU A 306 11.55 -29.30 5.51
C LEU A 306 10.58 -30.49 5.43
N ASN A 307 9.78 -30.57 4.36
CA ASN A 307 8.82 -31.66 4.21
C ASN A 307 9.52 -33.01 3.94
N GLU A 308 10.65 -33.03 3.23
CA GLU A 308 11.48 -34.23 3.04
C GLU A 308 12.02 -34.75 4.38
N MET A 309 12.40 -33.85 5.29
CA MET A 309 12.77 -34.20 6.68
C MET A 309 11.56 -34.60 7.55
N GLY A 310 10.33 -34.52 7.04
CA GLY A 310 9.11 -34.76 7.81
C GLY A 310 8.76 -33.65 8.82
N VAL A 311 9.29 -32.44 8.61
CA VAL A 311 8.96 -31.23 9.39
C VAL A 311 7.94 -30.39 8.62
N HIS A 312 6.70 -30.38 9.10
CA HIS A 312 5.61 -29.66 8.44
C HIS A 312 5.82 -28.15 8.50
N ALA A 313 5.45 -27.42 7.44
CA ALA A 313 5.60 -25.98 7.37
C ALA A 313 4.26 -25.22 7.43
N GLY A 314 4.21 -24.16 8.25
CA GLY A 314 3.11 -23.22 8.35
C GLY A 314 3.53 -21.80 7.96
N VAL A 315 2.73 -21.11 7.15
CA VAL A 315 3.09 -19.80 6.56
C VAL A 315 2.01 -18.74 6.79
N GLU A 316 2.34 -17.46 6.60
CA GLU A 316 1.37 -16.38 6.49
C GLU A 316 1.25 -15.96 5.02
N PHE A 317 0.02 -15.81 4.53
CA PHE A 317 -0.25 -15.36 3.16
C PHE A 317 -0.47 -13.84 3.15
N LEU A 318 0.49 -13.11 2.58
CA LEU A 318 0.50 -11.64 2.56
C LEU A 318 -0.03 -11.03 1.25
N ASP A 319 0.05 -11.79 0.15
CA ASP A 319 -0.43 -11.40 -1.17
C ASP A 319 -1.16 -12.57 -1.85
N THR A 320 -1.73 -12.30 -3.03
CA THR A 320 -2.59 -13.25 -3.77
C THR A 320 -1.86 -14.00 -4.89
N ILE A 321 -0.58 -13.71 -5.14
CA ILE A 321 0.23 -14.30 -6.22
C ILE A 321 1.24 -15.29 -5.66
N SER A 322 2.02 -14.92 -4.63
CA SER A 322 3.03 -15.81 -4.03
C SER A 322 2.50 -17.17 -3.58
N PRO A 323 1.24 -17.33 -3.11
CA PRO A 323 0.72 -18.65 -2.77
C PRO A 323 0.76 -19.64 -3.94
N GLN A 324 0.63 -19.18 -5.19
CA GLN A 324 0.68 -20.06 -6.36
C GLN A 324 2.01 -20.82 -6.51
N PHE A 325 3.08 -20.28 -5.93
CA PHE A 325 4.43 -20.85 -5.99
C PHE A 325 4.75 -21.86 -4.89
N ILE A 326 4.05 -21.77 -3.75
CA ILE A 326 4.46 -22.48 -2.53
C ILE A 326 3.34 -23.22 -1.81
N ALA A 327 2.07 -22.91 -2.09
CA ALA A 327 0.95 -23.41 -1.30
C ALA A 327 0.79 -24.93 -1.38
N ASP A 328 1.30 -25.60 -2.41
CA ASP A 328 1.34 -27.06 -2.55
C ASP A 328 2.16 -27.74 -1.43
N LEU A 329 3.08 -27.02 -0.79
CA LEU A 329 3.99 -27.52 0.26
C LEU A 329 3.63 -27.05 1.68
N VAL A 330 2.57 -26.25 1.81
CA VAL A 330 2.16 -25.64 3.08
C VAL A 330 1.14 -26.52 3.79
N VAL A 331 1.36 -26.83 5.06
CA VAL A 331 0.43 -27.64 5.88
C VAL A 331 -0.62 -26.79 6.59
N TRP A 332 -0.28 -25.55 6.97
CA TRP A 332 -1.18 -24.63 7.65
C TRP A 332 -0.90 -23.18 7.22
N GLY A 333 -1.94 -22.37 7.06
CA GLY A 333 -1.84 -20.98 6.65
C GLY A 333 -2.42 -20.00 7.67
N ALA A 334 -1.91 -18.78 7.69
CA ALA A 334 -2.48 -17.65 8.42
C ALA A 334 -2.79 -16.47 7.50
N ILE A 335 -3.90 -15.78 7.77
CA ILE A 335 -4.16 -14.42 7.28
C ILE A 335 -3.82 -13.44 8.41
N GLY A 336 -2.98 -12.45 8.07
CA GLY A 336 -2.47 -11.46 9.01
C GLY A 336 -3.55 -10.53 9.56
N ALA A 337 -3.33 -10.00 10.77
CA ALA A 337 -4.31 -9.14 11.47
C ALA A 337 -4.70 -7.86 10.69
N ARG A 338 -3.83 -7.41 9.77
CA ARG A 338 -4.02 -6.24 8.91
C ARG A 338 -4.75 -6.54 7.61
N THR A 339 -4.91 -7.82 7.27
CA THR A 339 -5.55 -8.29 6.04
C THR A 339 -6.76 -9.19 6.32
N THR A 340 -7.09 -9.50 7.58
CA THR A 340 -8.32 -10.21 7.96
C THR A 340 -9.60 -9.50 7.47
N GLU A 341 -9.60 -8.16 7.43
CA GLU A 341 -10.72 -7.39 6.88
C GLU A 341 -10.69 -7.25 5.35
N SER A 342 -9.61 -7.65 4.69
CA SER A 342 -9.43 -7.55 3.24
C SER A 342 -10.21 -8.64 2.52
N GLN A 343 -11.09 -8.22 1.60
CA GLN A 343 -11.93 -9.14 0.83
C GLN A 343 -11.09 -10.09 -0.03
N VAL A 344 -10.06 -9.59 -0.72
CA VAL A 344 -9.18 -10.43 -1.56
C VAL A 344 -8.45 -11.53 -0.77
N HIS A 345 -8.18 -11.33 0.53
CA HIS A 345 -7.56 -12.35 1.38
C HIS A 345 -8.58 -13.40 1.87
N ARG A 346 -9.84 -13.00 2.06
CA ARG A 346 -10.94 -13.93 2.40
C ARG A 346 -11.25 -14.83 1.21
N GLU A 347 -11.27 -14.24 0.02
CA GLU A 347 -11.40 -14.93 -1.26
C GLU A 347 -10.22 -15.89 -1.49
N LEU A 348 -8.98 -15.45 -1.29
CA LEU A 348 -7.80 -16.31 -1.34
C LEU A 348 -7.94 -17.51 -0.39
N ALA A 349 -8.24 -17.27 0.89
CA ALA A 349 -8.37 -18.31 1.91
C ALA A 349 -9.42 -19.38 1.54
N SER A 350 -10.46 -18.99 0.81
CA SER A 350 -11.51 -19.90 0.33
C SER A 350 -11.01 -20.91 -0.73
N GLY A 351 -9.90 -20.61 -1.41
CA GLY A 351 -9.30 -21.46 -2.44
C GLY A 351 -8.03 -22.20 -2.00
N ILE A 352 -7.39 -21.79 -0.89
CA ILE A 352 -6.18 -22.44 -0.39
C ILE A 352 -6.46 -23.86 0.11
N SER A 353 -5.66 -24.82 -0.35
CA SER A 353 -5.76 -26.27 -0.08
C SER A 353 -5.30 -26.72 1.32
N ALA A 354 -5.18 -25.80 2.27
CA ALA A 354 -4.74 -26.05 3.65
C ALA A 354 -5.68 -25.37 4.66
N PRO A 355 -5.73 -25.81 5.93
CA PRO A 355 -6.40 -25.06 6.99
C PRO A 355 -5.84 -23.64 7.12
N VAL A 356 -6.73 -22.63 7.17
CA VAL A 356 -6.36 -21.22 7.25
C VAL A 356 -6.90 -20.56 8.52
N GLY A 357 -6.01 -19.98 9.32
CA GLY A 357 -6.39 -19.21 10.49
C GLY A 357 -6.49 -17.71 10.21
N PHE A 358 -7.53 -17.04 10.72
CA PHE A 358 -7.70 -15.59 10.63
C PHE A 358 -7.40 -14.91 11.96
N LYS A 359 -6.40 -14.02 12.00
CA LYS A 359 -6.09 -13.25 13.21
C LYS A 359 -7.20 -12.24 13.53
N ASN A 360 -7.53 -12.08 14.82
CA ASN A 360 -8.38 -10.97 15.26
C ASN A 360 -7.76 -9.61 14.86
N GLY A 361 -8.62 -8.58 14.74
CA GLY A 361 -8.18 -7.24 14.34
C GLY A 361 -7.12 -6.66 15.28
N THR A 362 -6.32 -5.71 14.79
CA THR A 362 -5.22 -5.09 15.55
C THR A 362 -5.66 -4.46 16.88
N SER A 363 -6.93 -4.06 16.97
CA SER A 363 -7.59 -3.54 18.16
C SER A 363 -8.12 -4.59 19.16
N GLY A 364 -7.94 -5.89 18.89
CA GLY A 364 -8.48 -6.97 19.72
C GLY A 364 -9.87 -7.47 19.29
N ASN A 365 -10.48 -6.88 18.26
CA ASN A 365 -11.82 -7.25 17.83
C ASN A 365 -11.87 -8.66 17.19
N ILE A 366 -12.43 -9.62 17.94
CA ILE A 366 -12.59 -11.03 17.56
C ILE A 366 -13.60 -11.21 16.44
N LYS A 367 -14.66 -10.38 16.37
CA LYS A 367 -15.71 -10.49 15.36
C LYS A 367 -15.15 -10.41 13.94
N ILE A 368 -14.12 -9.60 13.73
CA ILE A 368 -13.43 -9.47 12.43
C ILE A 368 -12.92 -10.83 11.93
N ALA A 369 -12.32 -11.63 12.81
CA ALA A 369 -11.83 -12.96 12.47
C ALA A 369 -12.97 -13.96 12.24
N VAL A 370 -14.04 -13.91 13.04
CA VAL A 370 -15.22 -14.76 12.86
C VAL A 370 -15.90 -14.48 11.52
N ASP A 371 -16.10 -13.20 11.18
CA ASP A 371 -16.66 -12.79 9.89
C ASP A 371 -15.76 -13.25 8.72
N ALA A 372 -14.44 -13.19 8.89
CA ALA A 372 -13.49 -13.68 7.89
C ALA A 372 -13.53 -15.20 7.74
N CYS A 373 -13.70 -15.95 8.83
CA CYS A 373 -13.92 -17.39 8.79
C CYS A 373 -15.21 -17.73 8.02
N MET A 374 -16.32 -17.03 8.30
CA MET A 374 -17.56 -17.21 7.54
C MET A 374 -17.35 -16.95 6.04
N ALA A 375 -16.65 -15.87 5.69
CA ALA A 375 -16.36 -15.53 4.31
C ALA A 375 -15.47 -16.60 3.65
N GLY A 376 -14.34 -17.00 4.26
CA GLY A 376 -13.43 -18.00 3.72
C GLY A 376 -14.07 -19.39 3.55
N ARG A 377 -15.10 -19.72 4.33
CA ARG A 377 -15.90 -20.94 4.18
C ARG A 377 -16.89 -20.89 3.02
N GLY A 378 -17.24 -19.70 2.53
CA GLY A 378 -18.13 -19.51 1.39
C GLY A 378 -17.41 -19.70 0.05
N ALA A 379 -18.18 -20.02 -0.98
CA ALA A 379 -17.71 -20.00 -2.37
C ALA A 379 -17.54 -18.56 -2.88
N HIS A 380 -16.51 -18.33 -3.69
CA HIS A 380 -16.23 -17.02 -4.30
C HIS A 380 -15.91 -17.15 -5.79
N SER A 381 -16.03 -16.03 -6.51
CA SER A 381 -15.47 -15.84 -7.85
C SER A 381 -14.68 -14.53 -7.87
N PHE A 382 -13.39 -14.59 -8.17
CA PHE A 382 -12.50 -13.43 -8.07
C PHE A 382 -11.34 -13.48 -9.08
N LEU A 383 -10.68 -12.34 -9.25
CA LEU A 383 -9.50 -12.19 -10.11
C LEU A 383 -8.26 -12.77 -9.41
N SER A 384 -7.53 -13.65 -10.09
CA SER A 384 -6.27 -14.24 -9.59
C SER A 384 -5.34 -14.60 -10.74
N VAL A 385 -4.22 -15.27 -10.48
CA VAL A 385 -3.29 -15.77 -11.49
C VAL A 385 -3.25 -17.30 -11.51
N THR A 386 -3.07 -17.88 -12.69
CA THR A 386 -2.89 -19.32 -12.89
C THR A 386 -1.44 -19.75 -12.64
N LYS A 387 -1.19 -21.06 -12.66
CA LYS A 387 0.16 -21.63 -12.58
C LYS A 387 1.05 -21.27 -13.78
N GLN A 388 0.44 -20.98 -14.94
CA GLN A 388 1.13 -20.46 -16.13
C GLN A 388 1.50 -18.97 -15.98
N GLY A 389 1.15 -18.34 -14.87
CA GLY A 389 1.39 -16.91 -14.65
C GLY A 389 0.44 -16.03 -15.46
N MET A 390 -0.75 -16.50 -15.82
CA MET A 390 -1.75 -15.71 -16.54
C MET A 390 -2.87 -15.24 -15.60
N ALA A 391 -3.39 -14.05 -15.80
CA ALA A 391 -4.57 -13.57 -15.11
C ALA A 391 -5.80 -14.42 -15.47
N ALA A 392 -6.61 -14.78 -14.48
CA ALA A 392 -7.78 -15.63 -14.63
C ALA A 392 -8.88 -15.30 -13.61
N ILE A 393 -10.06 -15.86 -13.85
CA ILE A 393 -11.17 -15.83 -12.90
C ILE A 393 -11.21 -17.16 -12.16
N VAL A 394 -11.00 -17.14 -10.86
CA VAL A 394 -10.99 -18.34 -10.01
C VAL A 394 -12.32 -18.48 -9.29
N HIS A 395 -12.90 -19.68 -9.37
CA HIS A 395 -14.13 -20.08 -8.68
C HIS A 395 -13.79 -21.07 -7.57
N THR A 396 -14.12 -20.75 -6.32
CA THR A 396 -13.80 -21.60 -5.16
C THR A 396 -15.05 -22.28 -4.59
N LYS A 397 -14.83 -23.39 -3.88
CA LYS A 397 -15.86 -24.13 -3.14
C LYS A 397 -16.02 -23.62 -1.70
N GLY A 398 -15.06 -22.84 -1.21
CA GLY A 398 -14.92 -22.47 0.20
C GLY A 398 -14.04 -23.44 0.98
N ASN A 399 -13.42 -22.93 2.05
CA ASN A 399 -12.51 -23.66 2.92
C ASN A 399 -13.15 -23.90 4.30
N SER A 400 -13.60 -25.12 4.54
CA SER A 400 -14.27 -25.53 5.79
C SER A 400 -13.33 -25.68 6.99
N ALA A 401 -12.02 -25.49 6.82
CA ALA A 401 -11.02 -25.52 7.89
C ALA A 401 -10.59 -24.11 8.35
N CYS A 402 -11.32 -23.06 7.93
CA CYS A 402 -11.11 -21.71 8.46
C CYS A 402 -11.40 -21.63 9.97
N HIS A 403 -10.48 -21.04 10.73
CA HIS A 403 -10.58 -20.91 12.20
C HIS A 403 -10.02 -19.56 12.70
N VAL A 404 -10.33 -19.20 13.94
CA VAL A 404 -9.90 -17.94 14.55
C VAL A 404 -8.49 -18.06 15.13
N ILE A 405 -7.66 -17.03 14.98
CA ILE A 405 -6.42 -16.85 15.71
C ILE A 405 -6.56 -15.67 16.69
N LEU A 406 -6.38 -15.92 17.98
CA LEU A 406 -6.35 -14.90 19.02
C LEU A 406 -4.91 -14.42 19.26
N ARG A 407 -4.65 -13.12 19.12
CA ARG A 407 -3.30 -12.51 19.21
C ARG A 407 -3.20 -11.30 20.13
N GLY A 408 -4.22 -11.05 20.94
CA GLY A 408 -4.40 -9.83 21.73
C GLY A 408 -4.85 -8.64 20.89
N GLY A 409 -4.82 -7.45 21.49
CA GLY A 409 -5.22 -6.18 20.88
C GLY A 409 -4.35 -5.01 21.33
N GLN A 410 -4.57 -3.85 20.74
CA GLN A 410 -4.08 -2.59 21.27
C GLN A 410 -5.29 -1.66 21.48
N ASN A 411 -5.44 -1.13 22.68
CA ASN A 411 -6.55 -0.24 23.01
C ASN A 411 -6.33 1.18 22.44
N PRO A 412 -7.34 2.07 22.46
CA PRO A 412 -7.19 3.44 21.96
C PRO A 412 -6.11 4.27 22.67
N ALA A 413 -5.76 3.93 23.92
CA ALA A 413 -4.66 4.56 24.66
C ALA A 413 -3.27 4.05 24.21
N GLY A 414 -3.21 3.02 23.36
CA GLY A 414 -1.97 2.46 22.84
C GLY A 414 -1.41 1.32 23.70
N GLU A 415 -2.14 0.85 24.69
CA GLU A 415 -1.71 -0.24 25.58
C GLU A 415 -2.04 -1.60 24.96
N TYR A 416 -1.18 -2.59 25.21
CA TYR A 416 -1.41 -3.96 24.73
C TYR A 416 -2.31 -4.72 25.69
N GLU A 417 -3.34 -5.36 25.14
CA GLU A 417 -4.27 -6.19 25.89
C GLU A 417 -4.16 -7.63 25.40
N SER A 418 -4.00 -8.56 26.33
CA SER A 418 -4.07 -9.99 26.05
C SER A 418 -5.50 -10.47 25.87
N ASN A 419 -5.71 -11.51 25.08
CA ASN A 419 -7.00 -12.17 24.90
C ASN A 419 -6.88 -13.71 24.88
N TYR A 420 -5.95 -14.27 25.66
CA TYR A 420 -5.79 -15.72 25.83
C TYR A 420 -6.50 -16.27 27.08
N ASP A 421 -7.16 -15.42 27.86
CA ASP A 421 -7.93 -15.77 29.05
C ASP A 421 -9.25 -16.51 28.72
N GLN A 422 -9.84 -17.16 29.73
CA GLN A 422 -11.05 -17.97 29.57
C GLN A 422 -12.24 -17.17 29.02
N ASP A 423 -12.42 -15.90 29.42
CA ASP A 423 -13.53 -15.07 28.94
C ASP A 423 -13.38 -14.74 27.45
N SER A 424 -12.15 -14.46 27.01
CA SER A 424 -11.82 -14.27 25.60
C SER A 424 -12.08 -15.53 24.76
N ILE A 425 -11.73 -16.72 25.28
CA ILE A 425 -12.05 -18.01 24.64
C ILE A 425 -13.56 -18.23 24.58
N LYS A 426 -14.29 -17.89 25.66
CA LYS A 426 -15.75 -18.01 25.69
C LYS A 426 -16.42 -17.09 24.67
N LYS A 427 -15.91 -15.87 24.49
CA LYS A 427 -16.38 -14.95 23.43
C LYS A 427 -16.22 -15.56 22.04
N VAL A 428 -15.10 -16.22 21.74
CA VAL A 428 -14.93 -16.95 20.47
C VAL A 428 -15.98 -18.04 20.34
N GLU A 429 -16.17 -18.85 21.38
CA GLU A 429 -17.16 -19.93 21.38
C GLU A 429 -18.56 -19.42 21.09
N THR A 430 -19.00 -18.37 21.79
CA THR A 430 -20.31 -17.75 21.59
C THR A 430 -20.46 -17.18 20.18
N MET A 431 -19.47 -16.43 19.68
CA MET A 431 -19.55 -15.79 18.36
C MET A 431 -19.51 -16.81 17.21
N MET A 432 -18.65 -17.82 17.29
CA MET A 432 -18.58 -18.87 16.26
C MET A 432 -19.86 -19.73 16.25
N THR A 433 -20.38 -20.09 17.42
CA THR A 433 -21.64 -20.84 17.53
C THR A 433 -22.80 -20.03 16.97
N ALA A 434 -22.90 -18.74 17.30
CA ALA A 434 -23.92 -17.85 16.74
C ALA A 434 -23.80 -17.69 15.21
N ALA A 435 -22.60 -17.85 14.66
CA ALA A 435 -22.33 -17.87 13.22
C ALA A 435 -22.57 -19.24 12.56
N GLY A 436 -22.97 -20.27 13.32
CA GLY A 436 -23.17 -21.63 12.81
C GLY A 436 -21.87 -22.38 12.50
N ILE A 437 -20.74 -21.97 13.09
CA ILE A 437 -19.42 -22.58 12.89
C ILE A 437 -19.00 -23.31 14.18
N SER A 438 -18.49 -24.53 14.05
CA SER A 438 -17.89 -25.27 15.17
C SER A 438 -16.77 -24.44 15.81
N PRO A 439 -16.84 -24.14 17.13
CA PRO A 439 -15.81 -23.35 17.79
C PRO A 439 -14.42 -24.00 17.71
N ALA A 440 -13.48 -23.27 17.11
CA ALA A 440 -12.08 -23.65 17.01
C ALA A 440 -11.21 -22.38 16.98
N CYS A 441 -10.28 -22.28 17.92
CA CYS A 441 -9.28 -21.22 17.93
C CYS A 441 -7.86 -21.73 18.10
N VAL A 442 -6.93 -21.00 17.49
CA VAL A 442 -5.51 -21.07 17.76
C VAL A 442 -5.12 -19.82 18.54
N VAL A 443 -4.32 -19.94 19.59
CA VAL A 443 -3.92 -18.81 20.44
C VAL A 443 -2.45 -18.48 20.23
N ASP A 444 -2.16 -17.27 19.77
CA ASP A 444 -0.81 -16.76 19.58
C ASP A 444 -0.25 -16.25 20.91
N CYS A 445 0.85 -16.86 21.39
CA CYS A 445 1.51 -16.49 22.63
C CYS A 445 2.34 -15.21 22.51
N SER A 446 2.65 -14.74 21.29
CA SER A 446 3.49 -13.58 21.00
C SER A 446 2.66 -12.29 20.86
N HIS A 447 3.16 -11.29 20.13
CA HIS A 447 2.50 -10.03 19.79
C HIS A 447 1.88 -9.33 21.03
N ALA A 448 0.60 -8.93 20.96
CA ALA A 448 -0.02 -8.22 22.08
C ALA A 448 -0.33 -9.12 23.28
N ASN A 449 -0.52 -10.42 23.07
CA ASN A 449 -0.64 -11.39 24.16
C ASN A 449 0.63 -11.45 25.03
N SER A 450 1.80 -11.22 24.42
CA SER A 450 3.06 -11.10 25.16
C SER A 450 3.39 -9.66 25.62
N CYS A 451 2.52 -8.68 25.36
CA CYS A 451 2.85 -7.25 25.46
C CYS A 451 4.13 -6.86 24.68
N LYS A 452 4.38 -7.53 23.55
CA LYS A 452 5.60 -7.47 22.74
C LYS A 452 6.89 -7.81 23.51
N LYS A 453 6.80 -8.61 24.57
CA LYS A 453 7.95 -9.12 25.32
C LYS A 453 8.06 -10.62 25.09
N HIS A 454 9.04 -11.05 24.31
CA HIS A 454 9.24 -12.48 24.00
C HIS A 454 9.36 -13.37 25.25
N THR A 455 9.88 -12.83 26.35
CA THR A 455 9.98 -13.49 27.66
C THR A 455 8.63 -13.77 28.33
N ASN A 456 7.54 -13.14 27.87
CA ASN A 456 6.18 -13.38 28.36
C ASN A 456 5.46 -14.49 27.59
N GLN A 457 6.00 -14.97 26.47
CA GLN A 457 5.39 -16.07 25.72
C GLN A 457 5.20 -17.35 26.55
N PRO A 458 6.11 -17.77 27.45
CA PRO A 458 5.88 -18.92 28.32
C PRO A 458 4.72 -18.71 29.31
N ILE A 459 4.52 -17.47 29.77
CA ILE A 459 3.40 -17.14 30.68
C ILE A 459 2.07 -17.36 29.96
N ALA A 460 1.95 -16.86 28.72
CA ALA A 460 0.78 -17.10 27.89
C ALA A 460 0.61 -18.60 27.57
N GLY A 461 1.70 -19.29 27.22
CA GLY A 461 1.72 -20.73 26.96
C GLY A 461 1.19 -21.55 28.14
N ASN A 462 1.66 -21.26 29.36
CA ASN A 462 1.24 -21.95 30.59
C ASN A 462 -0.23 -21.65 30.93
N ALA A 463 -0.69 -20.41 30.72
CA ALA A 463 -2.09 -20.05 30.93
C ALA A 463 -3.03 -20.79 29.95
N ILE A 464 -2.58 -21.00 28.72
CA ILE A 464 -3.31 -21.79 27.71
C ILE A 464 -3.27 -23.29 28.06
N ALA A 465 -2.10 -23.81 28.44
CA ALA A 465 -1.93 -25.20 28.87
C ALA A 465 -2.87 -25.53 30.05
N LYS A 466 -2.96 -24.65 31.05
CA LYS A 466 -3.91 -24.80 32.17
C LYS A 466 -5.35 -24.95 31.68
N GLN A 467 -5.83 -24.09 30.79
CA GLN A 467 -7.19 -24.18 30.24
C GLN A 467 -7.41 -25.48 29.45
N VAL A 468 -6.40 -25.93 28.68
CA VAL A 468 -6.46 -27.21 27.97
C VAL A 468 -6.56 -28.37 28.96
N ALA A 469 -5.73 -28.38 30.00
CA ALA A 469 -5.74 -29.39 31.06
C ALA A 469 -7.08 -29.46 31.80
N GLU A 470 -7.72 -28.31 32.03
CA GLU A 470 -9.05 -28.16 32.63
C GLU A 470 -10.21 -28.62 31.72
N GLY A 471 -9.91 -29.05 30.49
CA GLY A 471 -10.90 -29.65 29.59
C GLY A 471 -11.33 -28.78 28.42
N CYS A 472 -10.76 -27.58 28.24
CA CYS A 472 -11.14 -26.68 27.15
C CYS A 472 -11.04 -27.37 25.78
N GLN A 473 -12.17 -27.40 25.05
CA GLN A 473 -12.27 -28.01 23.73
C GLN A 473 -12.21 -26.98 22.59
N THR A 474 -12.33 -25.69 22.90
CA THR A 474 -12.32 -24.59 21.92
C THR A 474 -10.90 -24.28 21.45
N ILE A 475 -9.92 -24.39 22.35
CA ILE A 475 -8.49 -24.23 22.02
C ILE A 475 -8.03 -25.46 21.25
N LYS A 476 -7.69 -25.26 19.98
CA LYS A 476 -7.21 -26.27 19.03
C LYS A 476 -5.74 -26.18 18.72
N GLY A 477 -5.12 -25.04 19.02
CA GLY A 477 -3.69 -24.90 18.89
C GLY A 477 -3.12 -23.65 19.53
N VAL A 478 -1.80 -23.54 19.45
CA VAL A 478 -1.05 -22.35 19.87
C VAL A 478 -0.05 -21.92 18.80
N MET A 479 0.29 -20.63 18.78
CA MET A 479 1.42 -20.11 18.00
C MET A 479 2.51 -19.57 18.90
N ILE A 480 3.76 -19.87 18.58
CA ILE A 480 4.93 -19.50 19.36
C ILE A 480 6.02 -18.97 18.42
N GLU A 481 6.59 -17.80 18.75
CA GLU A 481 7.74 -17.25 18.04
C GLU A 481 9.04 -17.60 18.77
N SER A 482 9.82 -18.50 18.17
CA SER A 482 11.01 -19.11 18.73
C SER A 482 12.14 -19.18 17.70
N ASN A 483 13.39 -19.07 18.12
CA ASN A 483 14.55 -19.24 17.26
C ASN A 483 15.67 -19.97 18.00
N LEU A 484 16.78 -20.25 17.33
CA LEU A 484 17.95 -20.85 17.99
C LEU A 484 18.45 -19.97 19.15
N VAL A 485 18.46 -18.65 18.95
CA VAL A 485 18.87 -17.64 19.93
C VAL A 485 17.72 -16.67 20.22
N ALA A 486 17.53 -16.35 21.50
CA ALA A 486 16.51 -15.41 21.96
C ALA A 486 16.73 -13.96 21.48
N GLY A 487 15.68 -13.16 21.53
CA GLY A 487 15.72 -11.73 21.21
C GLY A 487 15.61 -11.44 19.71
N ASN A 488 16.02 -10.23 19.32
CA ASN A 488 16.13 -9.81 17.94
C ASN A 488 17.38 -8.92 17.72
N GLN A 489 17.70 -8.69 16.46
CA GLN A 489 18.78 -7.82 16.01
C GLN A 489 18.29 -6.85 14.93
N LYS A 490 18.91 -5.67 14.85
CA LYS A 490 18.49 -4.61 13.92
C LYS A 490 19.07 -4.87 12.53
N LEU A 491 18.21 -4.83 11.51
CA LEU A 491 18.60 -4.90 10.11
C LEU A 491 18.18 -3.62 9.37
N LYS A 492 19.16 -2.96 8.76
CA LYS A 492 19.00 -1.93 7.73
C LYS A 492 19.50 -2.50 6.40
N PRO A 493 18.60 -2.88 5.47
CA PRO A 493 18.98 -3.46 4.19
C PRO A 493 20.03 -2.61 3.45
N GLY A 494 21.05 -3.27 2.90
CA GLY A 494 22.15 -2.64 2.17
C GLY A 494 23.11 -1.79 3.02
N LYS A 495 22.88 -1.67 4.33
CA LYS A 495 23.73 -0.92 5.27
C LYS A 495 24.29 -1.77 6.40
N THR A 496 23.66 -2.89 6.68
CA THR A 496 24.09 -3.82 7.75
C THR A 496 25.02 -4.83 7.14
N ASP A 497 26.20 -5.01 7.72
CA ASP A 497 27.07 -6.12 7.38
C ASP A 497 26.41 -7.43 7.84
N VAL A 498 25.97 -8.24 6.89
CA VAL A 498 25.26 -9.51 7.16
C VAL A 498 26.16 -10.49 7.89
N SER A 499 27.49 -10.41 7.73
CA SER A 499 28.44 -11.28 8.43
C SER A 499 28.52 -10.99 9.94
N CYS A 500 28.07 -9.81 10.37
CA CYS A 500 28.00 -9.43 11.77
C CYS A 500 26.68 -9.82 12.45
N LEU A 501 25.72 -10.42 11.72
CA LEU A 501 24.47 -10.88 12.32
C LEU A 501 24.72 -12.13 13.17
N VAL A 502 24.11 -12.16 14.35
CA VAL A 502 24.14 -13.33 15.23
C VAL A 502 23.36 -14.46 14.55
N TYR A 503 24.03 -15.59 14.31
CA TYR A 503 23.43 -16.77 13.69
C TYR A 503 22.24 -17.26 14.52
N GLY A 504 21.11 -17.54 13.86
CA GLY A 504 19.93 -18.05 14.54
C GLY A 504 19.19 -17.05 15.45
N GLN A 505 19.46 -15.75 15.33
CA GLN A 505 18.71 -14.69 16.01
C GLN A 505 17.83 -13.91 15.01
N SER A 506 16.58 -13.61 15.39
CA SER A 506 15.61 -12.94 14.51
C SER A 506 16.04 -11.52 14.10
N VAL A 507 15.87 -11.15 12.82
CA VAL A 507 16.04 -9.75 12.33
C VAL A 507 14.73 -8.93 12.37
N THR A 508 13.66 -9.52 12.92
CA THR A 508 12.32 -8.92 13.00
C THR A 508 11.83 -8.83 14.44
N ASP A 509 10.72 -9.49 14.81
CA ASP A 509 10.26 -9.50 16.19
C ASP A 509 11.13 -10.43 17.04
N ALA A 510 11.25 -10.12 18.33
CA ALA A 510 12.03 -10.90 19.28
C ALA A 510 11.41 -12.29 19.50
N CYS A 511 12.25 -13.32 19.47
CA CYS A 511 11.85 -14.71 19.67
C CYS A 511 12.35 -15.24 21.02
N MET A 512 11.73 -16.30 21.53
CA MET A 512 12.34 -17.11 22.58
C MET A 512 13.51 -17.94 22.05
N ASP A 513 14.39 -18.40 22.92
CA ASP A 513 15.37 -19.42 22.58
C ASP A 513 14.75 -20.82 22.51
N PHE A 514 15.49 -21.76 21.92
CA PHE A 514 15.01 -23.13 21.76
C PHE A 514 14.82 -23.84 23.11
N LYS A 515 15.65 -23.55 24.12
CA LYS A 515 15.54 -24.14 25.46
C LYS A 515 14.20 -23.79 26.13
N SER A 516 13.81 -22.51 26.09
CA SER A 516 12.51 -22.07 26.62
C SER A 516 11.35 -22.66 25.81
N THR A 517 11.57 -22.91 24.53
CA THR A 517 10.57 -23.54 23.64
C THR A 517 10.25 -24.96 24.08
N LEU A 518 11.26 -25.76 24.42
CA LEU A 518 11.07 -27.13 24.94
C LEU A 518 10.17 -27.17 26.18
N VAL A 519 10.41 -26.24 27.12
CA VAL A 519 9.61 -26.14 28.35
C VAL A 519 8.13 -25.92 28.01
N VAL A 520 7.83 -24.99 27.10
CA VAL A 520 6.45 -24.71 26.71
C VAL A 520 5.81 -25.88 25.96
N LEU A 521 6.57 -26.59 25.10
CA LEU A 521 6.07 -27.77 24.40
C LEU A 521 5.69 -28.90 25.36
N GLU A 522 6.54 -29.19 26.36
CA GLU A 522 6.26 -30.21 27.36
C GLU A 522 5.04 -29.88 28.22
N GLU A 523 4.89 -28.62 28.63
CA GLU A 523 3.71 -28.18 29.40
C GLU A 523 2.40 -28.33 28.59
N LEU A 524 2.44 -28.01 27.30
CA LEU A 524 1.28 -28.20 26.41
C LEU A 524 0.97 -29.68 26.22
N ALA A 525 1.98 -30.54 26.06
CA ALA A 525 1.79 -31.98 25.95
C ALA A 525 1.22 -32.56 27.24
N ALA A 526 1.74 -32.15 28.40
CA ALA A 526 1.21 -32.53 29.71
C ALA A 526 -0.25 -32.12 29.89
N ALA A 527 -0.62 -30.92 29.42
CA ALA A 527 -2.01 -30.46 29.42
C ALA A 527 -2.94 -31.32 28.56
N VAL A 528 -2.50 -31.75 27.37
CA VAL A 528 -3.28 -32.68 26.52
C VAL A 528 -3.47 -34.02 27.24
N ARG A 529 -2.42 -34.57 27.87
CA ARG A 529 -2.52 -35.80 28.67
C ARG A 529 -3.49 -35.65 29.86
N ALA A 530 -3.44 -34.52 30.57
CA ALA A 530 -4.37 -34.23 31.66
C ALA A 530 -5.83 -34.16 31.17
N ARG A 531 -6.07 -33.49 30.03
CA ARG A 531 -7.38 -33.43 29.38
C ARG A 531 -7.93 -34.81 29.01
N ARG A 532 -7.08 -35.72 28.52
CA ARG A 532 -7.46 -37.11 28.22
C ARG A 532 -7.93 -37.86 29.46
N LYS A 533 -7.23 -37.69 30.58
CA LYS A 533 -7.59 -38.32 31.86
C LYS A 533 -8.97 -37.88 32.36
N LEU A 534 -9.32 -36.61 32.20
CA LEU A 534 -10.66 -36.10 32.54
C LEU A 534 -11.76 -36.74 31.68
N LYS A 535 -11.50 -36.99 30.38
CA LYS A 535 -12.45 -37.66 29.49
C LYS A 535 -12.59 -39.15 29.77
N SER A 536 -11.51 -39.88 30.09
CA SER A 536 -11.60 -41.30 30.44
C SER A 536 -12.43 -41.55 31.72
N ALA A 537 -12.54 -40.56 32.61
CA ALA A 537 -13.39 -40.61 33.80
C ALA A 537 -14.88 -40.32 33.51
N ALA A 538 -15.20 -39.71 32.36
CA ALA A 538 -16.57 -39.40 31.92
C ALA A 538 -16.92 -40.30 30.72
N SER A 539 -17.45 -41.49 30.99
CA SER A 539 -17.80 -42.49 29.97
C SER A 539 -18.76 -41.95 28.89
N VAL A 540 -18.30 -41.83 27.64
CA VAL A 540 -19.16 -41.57 26.48
C VAL A 540 -18.76 -42.47 25.31
N LYS A 541 -19.75 -43.19 24.75
CA LYS A 541 -19.62 -44.06 23.57
C LYS A 541 -19.20 -43.25 22.33
N PRO A 542 -18.28 -43.75 21.48
CA PRO A 542 -17.90 -43.07 20.26
C PRO A 542 -19.04 -43.12 19.23
N GLN A 543 -19.48 -41.96 18.74
CA GLN A 543 -20.32 -41.88 17.54
C GLN A 543 -19.41 -41.99 16.31
N SER A 544 -19.64 -43.02 15.50
CA SER A 544 -19.05 -43.14 14.16
C SER A 544 -19.68 -42.10 13.23
N SER A 545 -18.85 -41.25 12.63
CA SER A 545 -19.24 -40.28 11.60
C SER A 545 -18.25 -40.35 10.43
N PRO A 546 -18.68 -40.06 9.19
CA PRO A 546 -17.94 -40.47 7.99
C PRO A 546 -16.58 -39.78 7.86
N LYS A 547 -15.57 -40.56 7.48
CA LYS A 547 -14.22 -40.08 7.12
C LYS A 547 -14.31 -39.17 5.89
N LEU A 548 -13.44 -38.16 5.82
CA LEU A 548 -13.32 -37.30 4.65
C LEU A 548 -12.73 -38.12 3.48
N THR A 549 -13.57 -38.79 2.69
CA THR A 549 -13.16 -39.47 1.46
C THR A 549 -13.38 -38.54 0.27
N ALA A 550 -12.78 -37.36 0.28
CA ALA A 550 -12.82 -36.48 -0.87
C ALA A 550 -11.84 -37.00 -1.94
N LYS A 551 -12.32 -37.87 -2.83
CA LYS A 551 -11.64 -38.09 -4.12
C LYS A 551 -11.77 -36.80 -4.95
N PRO A 552 -10.70 -36.32 -5.59
CA PRO A 552 -10.76 -35.12 -6.41
C PRO A 552 -11.70 -35.33 -7.61
N SER A 553 -12.51 -34.33 -7.97
CA SER A 553 -13.44 -34.36 -9.10
C SER A 553 -12.74 -34.72 -10.41
N ASP A 554 -13.37 -35.55 -11.23
CA ASP A 554 -12.83 -36.06 -12.50
C ASP A 554 -12.60 -34.99 -13.60
N GLU A 555 -12.98 -33.73 -13.34
CA GLU A 555 -13.09 -32.65 -14.34
C GLU A 555 -11.78 -31.87 -14.58
N TYR A 556 -10.68 -32.22 -13.91
CA TYR A 556 -9.36 -31.56 -14.05
C TYR A 556 -8.24 -32.60 -14.25
N LYS A 557 -8.33 -33.37 -15.34
CA LYS A 557 -7.41 -34.50 -15.63
C LYS A 557 -6.16 -34.14 -16.45
N GLU A 558 -6.06 -32.92 -16.99
CA GLU A 558 -5.08 -32.63 -18.06
C GLU A 558 -4.07 -31.49 -17.80
N SER A 559 -3.82 -31.04 -16.58
CA SER A 559 -2.68 -30.14 -16.35
C SER A 559 -2.04 -30.30 -14.98
N LEU A 560 -0.72 -30.50 -14.98
CA LEU A 560 0.17 -30.88 -13.88
C LEU A 560 0.12 -32.38 -13.53
N SER A 561 1.28 -32.97 -13.22
CA SER A 561 1.43 -34.40 -12.93
C SER A 561 0.42 -34.86 -11.87
N SER A 562 0.01 -36.14 -11.93
CA SER A 562 -0.93 -36.78 -11.00
C SER A 562 -0.62 -36.59 -9.51
N ILE A 563 0.61 -36.20 -9.18
CA ILE A 563 1.16 -35.95 -7.84
C ILE A 563 0.51 -34.74 -7.16
N TYR A 564 0.30 -33.64 -7.88
CA TYR A 564 -0.24 -32.39 -7.30
C TYR A 564 -1.74 -32.47 -6.96
N ARG A 565 -2.42 -33.54 -7.42
CA ARG A 565 -3.87 -33.75 -7.25
C ARG A 565 -4.33 -33.80 -5.79
N TRP A 566 -3.43 -34.13 -4.86
CA TRP A 566 -3.75 -34.27 -3.43
C TRP A 566 -3.52 -33.00 -2.62
N THR A 567 -2.67 -32.09 -3.11
CA THR A 567 -2.18 -30.96 -2.31
C THR A 567 -2.43 -29.60 -2.97
N ASP A 568 -2.73 -29.53 -4.26
CA ASP A 568 -2.96 -28.26 -4.95
C ASP A 568 -4.41 -28.11 -5.41
N ASP A 569 -4.91 -26.88 -5.37
CA ASP A 569 -6.21 -26.46 -5.88
C ASP A 569 -7.46 -27.31 -5.48
N ILE A 570 -7.45 -28.01 -4.34
CA ILE A 570 -8.55 -28.90 -3.90
C ILE A 570 -9.89 -28.17 -3.67
N HIS A 571 -9.81 -26.89 -3.31
CA HIS A 571 -10.96 -26.01 -3.11
C HIS A 571 -11.31 -25.20 -4.35
N ILE A 572 -10.58 -25.35 -5.46
CA ILE A 572 -10.90 -24.69 -6.73
C ILE A 572 -11.94 -25.54 -7.46
N ARG A 573 -13.06 -24.91 -7.82
CA ARG A 573 -14.12 -25.52 -8.63
C ARG A 573 -13.80 -25.40 -10.12
N LYS A 574 -13.38 -24.20 -10.54
CA LYS A 574 -13.15 -23.86 -11.93
C LYS A 574 -12.21 -22.66 -12.03
N ILE A 575 -11.35 -22.67 -13.04
CA ILE A 575 -10.62 -21.49 -13.49
C ILE A 575 -11.18 -21.12 -14.86
N SER A 576 -11.66 -19.89 -15.01
CA SER A 576 -12.20 -19.37 -16.27
C SER A 576 -11.22 -18.34 -16.86
N PRO A 577 -11.07 -18.28 -18.20
CA PRO A 577 -10.24 -17.27 -18.83
C PRO A 577 -10.68 -15.84 -18.49
N LEU A 578 -9.72 -14.99 -18.19
CA LEU A 578 -9.90 -13.55 -18.05
C LEU A 578 -9.31 -12.88 -19.29
N LEU A 579 -10.05 -11.94 -19.89
CA LEU A 579 -9.50 -11.16 -21.00
C LEU A 579 -8.31 -10.33 -20.50
N PRO A 580 -7.15 -10.35 -21.19
CA PRO A 580 -6.04 -9.48 -20.86
C PRO A 580 -6.45 -8.00 -20.85
N PRO A 581 -5.87 -7.17 -19.95
CA PRO A 581 -6.14 -5.73 -19.94
C PRO A 581 -6.00 -5.07 -21.32
N GLU A 582 -4.95 -5.40 -22.08
CA GLU A 582 -4.68 -4.84 -23.41
C GLU A 582 -5.80 -5.11 -24.44
N CYS A 583 -6.53 -6.22 -24.30
CA CYS A 583 -7.67 -6.53 -25.16
C CYS A 583 -8.82 -5.56 -24.86
N MET A 584 -9.10 -5.30 -23.58
CA MET A 584 -10.11 -4.31 -23.18
C MET A 584 -9.66 -2.88 -23.50
N HIS A 585 -8.36 -2.62 -23.45
CA HIS A 585 -7.80 -1.32 -23.84
C HIS A 585 -7.98 -1.04 -25.32
N ARG A 586 -7.85 -2.06 -26.18
CA ARG A 586 -8.15 -1.94 -27.61
C ARG A 586 -9.65 -1.82 -27.90
N GLU A 587 -10.47 -2.57 -27.18
CA GLU A 587 -11.92 -2.56 -27.36
C GLU A 587 -12.54 -1.21 -26.94
N ILE A 588 -12.15 -0.69 -25.78
CA ILE A 588 -12.60 0.60 -25.25
C ILE A 588 -11.36 1.47 -25.08
N ALA A 589 -10.97 2.16 -26.14
CA ALA A 589 -9.73 2.93 -26.21
C ALA A 589 -9.80 4.25 -25.44
N CYS A 590 -8.68 4.63 -24.84
CA CYS A 590 -8.47 5.97 -24.30
C CYS A 590 -8.11 6.92 -25.45
N THR A 591 -9.08 7.74 -25.87
CA THR A 591 -8.88 8.78 -26.88
C THR A 591 -8.14 9.98 -26.29
N ASP A 592 -7.59 10.86 -27.14
CA ASP A 592 -6.93 12.09 -26.67
C ASP A 592 -7.85 12.98 -25.83
N GLU A 593 -9.14 13.04 -26.18
CA GLU A 593 -10.16 13.78 -25.42
C GLU A 593 -10.32 13.21 -24.01
N ILE A 594 -10.44 11.87 -23.89
CA ILE A 594 -10.55 11.19 -22.60
C ILE A 594 -9.27 11.38 -21.78
N ALA A 595 -8.10 11.16 -22.40
CA ALA A 595 -6.80 11.31 -21.75
C ALA A 595 -6.60 12.75 -21.23
N LYS A 596 -7.03 13.75 -22.00
CA LYS A 596 -6.98 15.17 -21.61
C LYS A 596 -7.85 15.43 -20.37
N THR A 597 -9.11 14.97 -20.36
CA THR A 597 -10.00 15.13 -19.20
C THR A 597 -9.37 14.56 -17.92
N VAL A 598 -8.82 13.34 -18.01
CA VAL A 598 -8.20 12.68 -16.86
C VAL A 598 -6.92 13.39 -16.43
N PHE A 599 -6.06 13.75 -17.38
CA PHE A 599 -4.79 14.44 -17.10
C PHE A 599 -5.02 15.82 -16.44
N GLU A 600 -5.95 16.61 -16.97
CA GLU A 600 -6.30 17.92 -16.41
C GLU A 600 -6.89 17.81 -15.01
N ALA A 601 -7.76 16.82 -14.77
CA ALA A 601 -8.32 16.58 -13.45
C ALA A 601 -7.26 16.15 -12.43
N ARG A 602 -6.37 15.22 -12.79
CA ARG A 602 -5.24 14.82 -11.92
C ARG A 602 -4.31 15.99 -11.62
N THR A 603 -4.02 16.81 -12.62
CA THR A 603 -3.17 18.00 -12.47
C THR A 603 -3.82 19.00 -11.51
N ALA A 604 -5.12 19.27 -11.66
CA ALA A 604 -5.84 20.16 -10.76
C ALA A 604 -5.84 19.65 -9.30
N VAL A 605 -6.05 18.35 -9.08
CA VAL A 605 -5.95 17.77 -7.73
C VAL A 605 -4.52 17.88 -7.18
N ALA A 606 -3.49 17.63 -8.01
CA ALA A 606 -2.10 17.81 -7.62
C ALA A 606 -1.76 19.27 -7.27
N ASP A 607 -2.32 20.24 -8.00
CA ASP A 607 -2.16 21.67 -7.73
C ASP A 607 -2.84 22.07 -6.41
N ILE A 608 -4.03 21.54 -6.12
CA ILE A 608 -4.73 21.74 -4.84
C ILE A 608 -3.94 21.12 -3.67
N LEU A 609 -3.45 19.89 -3.83
CA LEU A 609 -2.57 19.22 -2.85
C LEU A 609 -1.26 20.00 -2.65
N ALA A 610 -0.79 20.70 -3.68
CA ALA A 610 0.39 21.55 -3.64
C ALA A 610 0.12 22.98 -3.18
N LYS A 611 -1.13 23.33 -2.87
CA LYS A 611 -1.57 24.68 -2.52
C LYS A 611 -1.26 25.73 -3.60
N ARG A 612 -1.15 25.29 -4.86
CA ARG A 612 -1.03 26.16 -6.05
C ARG A 612 -2.38 26.55 -6.62
N ASP A 613 -3.42 25.82 -6.25
CA ASP A 613 -4.82 26.07 -6.54
C ASP A 613 -5.57 26.07 -5.20
N ASP A 614 -6.41 27.09 -4.98
CA ASP A 614 -7.14 27.30 -3.73
C ASP A 614 -8.56 26.75 -3.74
N ARG A 615 -8.97 26.07 -4.82
CA ARG A 615 -10.25 25.37 -4.91
C ARG A 615 -10.31 24.18 -3.95
N LEU A 616 -11.54 23.71 -3.71
CA LEU A 616 -11.80 22.51 -2.92
C LEU A 616 -12.07 21.32 -3.83
N VAL A 617 -11.41 20.17 -3.60
CA VAL A 617 -11.75 18.92 -4.29
C VAL A 617 -13.05 18.37 -3.72
N VAL A 618 -14.02 18.02 -4.58
CA VAL A 618 -15.29 17.44 -4.15
C VAL A 618 -15.52 16.12 -4.88
N ILE A 619 -15.46 15.00 -4.15
CA ILE A 619 -15.76 13.67 -4.67
C ILE A 619 -17.23 13.36 -4.38
N VAL A 620 -18.11 13.41 -5.38
CA VAL A 620 -19.56 13.36 -5.17
C VAL A 620 -20.24 12.42 -6.16
N GLY A 621 -21.14 11.57 -5.66
CA GLY A 621 -21.88 10.63 -6.49
C GLY A 621 -22.44 9.44 -5.72
N PRO A 622 -23.01 8.45 -6.42
CA PRO A 622 -23.65 7.30 -5.79
C PRO A 622 -22.72 6.50 -4.87
N CYS A 623 -23.27 5.88 -3.83
CA CYS A 623 -22.51 5.00 -2.95
C CYS A 623 -21.80 3.88 -3.73
N SER A 624 -22.54 3.23 -4.64
CA SER A 624 -22.03 2.30 -5.66
C SER A 624 -22.91 2.33 -6.91
N ILE A 625 -22.32 1.98 -8.06
CA ILE A 625 -22.98 1.94 -9.36
C ILE A 625 -23.49 0.52 -9.65
N HIS A 626 -24.80 0.39 -9.80
CA HIS A 626 -25.48 -0.85 -10.21
C HIS A 626 -26.23 -0.70 -11.53
N ASP A 627 -26.57 0.53 -11.92
CA ASP A 627 -27.21 0.88 -13.17
C ASP A 627 -26.37 1.95 -13.87
N THR A 628 -25.72 1.58 -14.98
CA THR A 628 -24.87 2.49 -15.75
C THR A 628 -25.68 3.61 -16.40
N LYS A 629 -26.96 3.36 -16.74
CA LYS A 629 -27.84 4.39 -17.31
C LYS A 629 -28.18 5.45 -16.29
N ALA A 630 -28.57 5.04 -15.08
CA ALA A 630 -28.80 5.97 -13.97
C ALA A 630 -27.53 6.75 -13.60
N ALA A 631 -26.35 6.13 -13.71
CA ALA A 631 -25.07 6.80 -13.49
C ALA A 631 -24.82 7.92 -14.53
N ILE A 632 -25.08 7.66 -15.81
CA ILE A 632 -24.94 8.66 -16.88
C ILE A 632 -25.94 9.81 -16.71
N ASP A 633 -27.18 9.53 -16.32
CA ASP A 633 -28.16 10.59 -16.08
C ASP A 633 -27.79 11.46 -14.87
N TYR A 634 -27.30 10.85 -13.78
CA TYR A 634 -26.72 11.58 -12.67
C TYR A 634 -25.50 12.43 -13.10
N ALA A 635 -24.64 11.88 -13.96
CA ALA A 635 -23.46 12.58 -14.49
C ALA A 635 -23.81 13.84 -15.27
N LYS A 636 -24.86 13.79 -16.10
CA LYS A 636 -25.34 14.98 -16.84
C LYS A 636 -25.77 16.10 -15.89
N LEU A 637 -26.49 15.76 -14.83
CA LEU A 637 -26.89 16.72 -13.80
C LEU A 637 -25.66 17.30 -13.07
N LEU A 638 -24.72 16.44 -12.67
CA LEU A 638 -23.50 16.86 -11.97
C LEU A 638 -22.58 17.71 -12.83
N LYS A 639 -22.48 17.42 -14.14
CA LYS A 639 -21.64 18.19 -15.08
C LYS A 639 -22.07 19.65 -15.16
N ALA A 640 -23.37 19.92 -15.17
CA ALA A 640 -23.90 21.29 -15.16
C ALA A 640 -23.45 22.06 -13.90
N GLU A 641 -23.54 21.46 -12.72
CA GLU A 641 -23.09 22.10 -11.47
C GLU A 641 -21.56 22.22 -11.40
N ARG A 642 -20.80 21.25 -11.95
CA ARG A 642 -19.34 21.36 -12.11
C ARG A 642 -18.96 22.59 -12.92
N ASP A 643 -19.63 22.84 -14.03
CA ASP A 643 -19.31 23.98 -14.89
C ASP A 643 -19.66 25.32 -14.23
N ASN A 644 -20.78 25.36 -13.49
CA ASN A 644 -21.21 26.55 -12.75
C ASN A 644 -20.30 26.90 -11.58
N LEU A 645 -19.68 25.91 -10.93
CA LEU A 645 -18.91 26.08 -9.68
C LEU A 645 -17.40 25.91 -9.86
N LYS A 646 -16.91 25.80 -11.09
CA LYS A 646 -15.51 25.45 -11.43
C LYS A 646 -14.43 26.39 -10.89
N GLU A 647 -14.79 27.64 -10.59
CA GLU A 647 -13.87 28.65 -10.05
C GLU A 647 -13.56 28.42 -8.56
N ASP A 648 -14.40 27.65 -7.86
CA ASP A 648 -14.31 27.40 -6.42
C ASP A 648 -14.16 25.91 -6.09
N LEU A 649 -14.77 25.03 -6.89
CA LEU A 649 -14.78 23.60 -6.66
C LEU A 649 -14.18 22.81 -7.83
N HIS A 650 -13.35 21.83 -7.52
CA HIS A 650 -12.93 20.80 -8.45
C HIS A 650 -13.75 19.53 -8.24
N ILE A 651 -14.91 19.44 -8.90
CA ILE A 651 -15.90 18.37 -8.71
C ILE A 651 -15.54 17.12 -9.52
N ILE A 652 -15.31 15.99 -8.85
CA ILE A 652 -15.06 14.68 -9.47
C ILE A 652 -16.22 13.76 -9.14
N MET A 653 -16.78 13.09 -10.15
CA MET A 653 -17.87 12.15 -9.93
C MET A 653 -17.36 10.90 -9.21
N ARG A 654 -18.03 10.50 -8.14
CA ARG A 654 -17.79 9.22 -7.48
C ARG A 654 -18.39 8.06 -8.32
N VAL A 655 -17.55 7.10 -8.72
CA VAL A 655 -17.92 5.96 -9.55
C VAL A 655 -17.39 4.66 -8.92
N TYR A 656 -18.08 4.15 -7.91
CA TYR A 656 -17.63 2.96 -7.17
C TYR A 656 -18.36 1.72 -7.68
N PHE A 657 -17.63 0.69 -8.08
CA PHE A 657 -18.21 -0.55 -8.63
C PHE A 657 -18.51 -1.61 -7.58
N GLU A 658 -17.98 -1.42 -6.38
CA GLU A 658 -18.09 -2.37 -5.29
C GLU A 658 -18.21 -1.65 -3.95
N LYS A 659 -18.89 -2.32 -2.99
CA LYS A 659 -18.88 -1.94 -1.59
C LYS A 659 -18.25 -3.07 -0.77
N PRO A 660 -17.22 -2.81 0.07
CA PRO A 660 -16.66 -3.83 0.94
C PRO A 660 -17.71 -4.35 1.95
N ARG A 661 -18.01 -5.65 1.96
CA ARG A 661 -18.96 -6.28 2.91
C ARG A 661 -18.24 -7.28 3.81
N THR A 662 -18.76 -7.47 5.02
CA THR A 662 -18.26 -8.52 5.95
C THR A 662 -18.87 -9.88 5.65
N THR A 663 -19.91 -9.92 4.81
CA THR A 663 -20.66 -11.10 4.35
C THR A 663 -20.64 -11.12 2.82
N VAL A 664 -21.06 -12.23 2.21
CA VAL A 664 -21.32 -12.29 0.76
C VAL A 664 -22.24 -11.12 0.36
N GLY A 665 -21.86 -10.38 -0.67
CA GLY A 665 -22.54 -9.18 -1.14
C GLY A 665 -22.39 -9.01 -2.64
N TRP A 666 -23.26 -8.20 -3.23
CA TRP A 666 -23.26 -7.90 -4.65
C TRP A 666 -22.22 -6.84 -5.02
N ASN A 667 -21.61 -6.97 -6.19
CA ASN A 667 -20.78 -5.94 -6.83
C ASN A 667 -20.91 -6.00 -8.37
N LEU A 668 -20.71 -4.86 -9.05
CA LEU A 668 -20.96 -4.75 -10.50
C LEU A 668 -19.94 -5.52 -11.34
N ILE A 669 -18.67 -5.50 -10.93
CA ILE A 669 -17.59 -6.13 -11.71
C ILE A 669 -17.78 -7.65 -11.70
N ASN A 670 -18.08 -8.23 -10.55
CA ASN A 670 -18.29 -9.67 -10.43
C ASN A 670 -19.65 -10.07 -10.98
N ASP A 671 -20.74 -9.42 -10.55
CA ASP A 671 -22.11 -9.82 -10.88
C ASP A 671 -22.90 -8.70 -11.58
N PRO A 672 -22.57 -8.37 -12.85
CA PRO A 672 -23.18 -7.25 -13.55
C PRO A 672 -24.69 -7.41 -13.82
N ASP A 673 -25.21 -8.63 -13.73
CA ASP A 673 -26.60 -8.97 -14.03
C ASP A 673 -27.46 -9.16 -12.77
N LEU A 674 -26.90 -8.99 -11.56
CA LEU A 674 -27.59 -9.20 -10.28
C LEU A 674 -28.17 -10.62 -10.13
N ASP A 675 -27.64 -11.60 -10.87
CA ASP A 675 -28.17 -12.96 -10.96
C ASP A 675 -27.28 -14.00 -10.28
N GLY A 676 -26.17 -13.57 -9.67
CA GLY A 676 -25.20 -14.45 -9.02
C GLY A 676 -24.41 -15.31 -10.01
N THR A 677 -24.37 -14.97 -11.30
CA THR A 677 -23.63 -15.74 -12.33
C THR A 677 -22.14 -15.38 -12.43
N PHE A 678 -21.71 -14.31 -11.77
CA PHE A 678 -20.31 -13.89 -11.67
C PHE A 678 -19.61 -13.66 -13.04
N LYS A 679 -20.25 -12.93 -13.96
CA LYS A 679 -19.74 -12.63 -15.31
C LYS A 679 -18.67 -11.52 -15.32
N ILE A 680 -17.49 -11.79 -14.75
CA ILE A 680 -16.45 -10.78 -14.52
C ILE A 680 -15.98 -10.05 -15.79
N ASN A 681 -15.77 -10.76 -16.91
CA ASN A 681 -15.40 -10.12 -18.19
C ASN A 681 -16.45 -9.11 -18.67
N LYS A 682 -17.75 -9.36 -18.41
CA LYS A 682 -18.83 -8.41 -18.74
C LYS A 682 -18.81 -7.23 -17.78
N GLY A 683 -18.63 -7.46 -16.48
CA GLY A 683 -18.59 -6.40 -15.47
C GLY A 683 -17.41 -5.45 -15.67
N LEU A 684 -16.21 -5.97 -16.00
CA LEU A 684 -15.05 -5.14 -16.35
C LEU A 684 -15.31 -4.27 -17.59
N ARG A 685 -15.97 -4.83 -18.63
CA ARG A 685 -16.35 -4.08 -19.84
C ARG A 685 -17.34 -2.96 -19.53
N LEU A 686 -18.35 -3.22 -18.70
CA LEU A 686 -19.32 -2.21 -18.26
C LEU A 686 -18.66 -1.10 -17.42
N ALA A 687 -17.82 -1.48 -16.46
CA ALA A 687 -17.09 -0.55 -15.61
C ALA A 687 -16.16 0.36 -16.45
N ARG A 688 -15.40 -0.24 -17.36
CA ARG A 688 -14.50 0.47 -18.28
C ARG A 688 -15.27 1.39 -19.23
N GLY A 689 -16.36 0.90 -19.82
CA GLY A 689 -17.22 1.67 -20.71
C GLY A 689 -17.83 2.89 -20.03
N LEU A 690 -18.35 2.73 -18.81
CA LEU A 690 -18.88 3.85 -18.04
C LEU A 690 -17.81 4.92 -17.77
N LEU A 691 -16.63 4.54 -17.31
CA LEU A 691 -15.55 5.51 -17.04
C LEU A 691 -15.12 6.25 -18.32
N ALA A 692 -15.05 5.55 -19.45
CA ALA A 692 -14.73 6.15 -20.74
C ALA A 692 -15.80 7.16 -21.20
N GLU A 693 -17.09 6.81 -21.07
CA GLU A 693 -18.20 7.71 -21.40
C GLU A 693 -18.20 8.98 -20.53
N LEU A 694 -17.97 8.84 -19.22
CA LEU A 694 -17.89 9.97 -18.29
C LEU A 694 -16.71 10.89 -18.62
N ALA A 695 -15.54 10.33 -18.88
CA ALA A 695 -14.37 11.12 -19.25
C ALA A 695 -14.55 11.82 -20.62
N LYS A 696 -15.24 11.17 -21.57
CA LYS A 696 -15.57 11.75 -22.88
C LYS A 696 -16.49 12.97 -22.77
N MET A 697 -17.43 12.98 -21.82
CA MET A 697 -18.25 14.18 -21.54
C MET A 697 -17.52 15.26 -20.72
N GLY A 698 -16.22 15.10 -20.45
CA GLY A 698 -15.43 16.04 -19.65
C GLY A 698 -15.70 15.97 -18.14
N LEU A 699 -16.30 14.88 -17.64
CA LEU A 699 -16.55 14.65 -16.22
C LEU A 699 -15.54 13.64 -15.65
N PRO A 700 -14.57 14.08 -14.83
CA PRO A 700 -13.60 13.15 -14.23
C PRO A 700 -14.27 12.23 -13.22
N SER A 701 -13.72 11.02 -13.09
CA SER A 701 -14.24 9.96 -12.22
C SER A 701 -13.27 9.62 -11.08
N GLY A 702 -13.84 9.35 -9.90
CA GLY A 702 -13.16 8.90 -8.70
C GLY A 702 -13.59 7.49 -8.32
N VAL A 703 -12.64 6.58 -8.06
CA VAL A 703 -12.89 5.15 -7.84
C VAL A 703 -12.24 4.66 -6.55
N GLU A 704 -12.85 3.69 -5.86
CA GLU A 704 -12.21 2.95 -4.76
C GLU A 704 -11.55 1.68 -5.30
N PHE A 705 -10.29 1.43 -4.93
CA PHE A 705 -9.55 0.24 -5.33
C PHE A 705 -9.63 -0.82 -4.23
N LEU A 706 -10.34 -1.91 -4.52
CA LEU A 706 -10.56 -3.01 -3.56
C LEU A 706 -9.64 -4.22 -3.79
N ASP A 707 -9.13 -4.37 -5.01
CA ASP A 707 -8.18 -5.39 -5.40
C ASP A 707 -7.02 -4.78 -6.20
N VAL A 708 -5.99 -5.59 -6.46
CA VAL A 708 -4.74 -5.16 -7.09
C VAL A 708 -4.66 -5.48 -8.59
N MET A 709 -5.67 -6.12 -9.17
CA MET A 709 -5.72 -6.52 -10.59
C MET A 709 -6.66 -5.64 -11.41
N SER A 710 -7.87 -5.32 -10.92
CA SER A 710 -8.82 -4.44 -11.61
C SER A 710 -8.26 -3.05 -11.97
N PRO A 711 -7.30 -2.45 -11.23
CA PRO A 711 -6.68 -1.20 -11.66
C PRO A 711 -6.01 -1.31 -13.03
N GLN A 712 -5.48 -2.48 -13.43
CA GLN A 712 -4.88 -2.65 -14.76
C GLN A 712 -5.89 -2.47 -15.90
N TYR A 713 -7.19 -2.67 -15.62
CA TYR A 713 -8.28 -2.51 -16.57
C TYR A 713 -8.90 -1.12 -16.57
N LEU A 714 -8.73 -0.34 -15.48
CA LEU A 714 -9.55 0.85 -15.23
C LEU A 714 -8.74 2.11 -14.96
N ALA A 715 -7.51 2.00 -14.43
CA ALA A 715 -6.80 3.11 -13.80
C ALA A 715 -6.52 4.30 -14.74
N GLU A 716 -6.38 4.07 -16.04
CA GLU A 716 -6.15 5.13 -17.03
C GLU A 716 -7.32 6.13 -17.13
N PHE A 717 -8.54 5.74 -16.76
CA PHE A 717 -9.72 6.61 -16.74
C PHE A 717 -9.99 7.23 -15.36
N VAL A 718 -9.25 6.82 -14.33
CA VAL A 718 -9.47 7.26 -12.96
C VAL A 718 -8.70 8.57 -12.71
N SER A 719 -9.42 9.62 -12.32
CA SER A 719 -8.83 10.93 -12.01
C SER A 719 -8.47 11.09 -10.53
N TRP A 720 -9.11 10.32 -9.65
CA TRP A 720 -8.83 10.28 -8.21
C TRP A 720 -9.16 8.89 -7.65
N GLY A 721 -8.36 8.39 -6.71
CA GLY A 721 -8.55 7.07 -6.11
C GLY A 721 -8.83 7.12 -4.61
N ALA A 722 -9.43 6.07 -4.08
CA ALA A 722 -9.50 5.81 -2.64
C ALA A 722 -9.07 4.38 -2.29
N ILE A 723 -8.40 4.23 -1.14
CA ILE A 723 -8.24 2.95 -0.46
C ILE A 723 -9.23 2.87 0.70
N GLY A 724 -9.98 1.77 0.74
CA GLY A 724 -10.99 1.52 1.76
C GLY A 724 -10.41 1.45 3.17
N ALA A 725 -11.25 1.74 4.17
CA ALA A 725 -10.85 1.70 5.59
C ALA A 725 -10.36 0.31 6.04
N ARG A 726 -10.82 -0.75 5.36
CA ARG A 726 -10.46 -2.16 5.64
C ARG A 726 -9.17 -2.62 4.98
N THR A 727 -8.69 -1.89 3.99
CA THR A 727 -7.49 -2.22 3.21
C THR A 727 -6.38 -1.19 3.39
N THR A 728 -6.62 -0.12 4.16
CA THR A 728 -5.60 0.89 4.48
C THR A 728 -4.39 0.30 5.24
N GLU A 729 -4.59 -0.73 6.06
CA GLU A 729 -3.51 -1.47 6.71
C GLU A 729 -2.88 -2.56 5.82
N SER A 730 -3.47 -2.87 4.66
CA SER A 730 -2.99 -3.91 3.75
C SER A 730 -1.75 -3.44 2.99
N GLN A 731 -0.69 -4.24 3.05
CA GLN A 731 0.58 -3.91 2.41
C GLN A 731 0.46 -3.86 0.88
N ILE A 732 -0.25 -4.83 0.29
CA ILE A 732 -0.44 -4.88 -1.18
C ILE A 732 -1.19 -3.65 -1.72
N HIS A 733 -2.07 -3.03 -0.92
CA HIS A 733 -2.78 -1.82 -1.32
C HIS A 733 -1.89 -0.58 -1.23
N ARG A 734 -1.00 -0.50 -0.22
CA ARG A 734 0.00 0.58 -0.13
C ARG A 734 0.96 0.54 -1.30
N GLU A 735 1.37 -0.68 -1.67
CA GLU A 735 2.19 -0.97 -2.84
C GLU A 735 1.49 -0.59 -4.15
N LEU A 736 0.21 -0.98 -4.30
CA LEU A 736 -0.61 -0.54 -5.42
C LEU A 736 -0.65 1.00 -5.52
N VAL A 737 -0.88 1.73 -4.43
CA VAL A 737 -0.93 3.20 -4.48
C VAL A 737 0.39 3.81 -4.91
N SER A 738 1.53 3.21 -4.50
CA SER A 738 2.85 3.66 -4.98
C SER A 738 3.03 3.50 -6.50
N ALA A 739 2.25 2.63 -7.15
CA ALA A 739 2.24 2.39 -8.59
C ALA A 739 1.21 3.25 -9.35
N LEU A 740 0.08 3.60 -8.72
CA LEU A 740 -1.03 4.28 -9.38
C LEU A 740 -0.69 5.70 -9.83
N SER A 741 -1.15 6.04 -11.04
CA SER A 741 -0.90 7.35 -11.68
C SER A 741 -1.84 8.47 -11.23
N ALA A 742 -2.80 8.19 -10.34
CA ALA A 742 -3.76 9.16 -9.81
C ALA A 742 -3.41 9.55 -8.36
N PRO A 743 -3.86 10.73 -7.88
CA PRO A 743 -3.94 11.03 -6.46
C PRO A 743 -4.83 10.00 -5.75
N VAL A 744 -4.41 9.50 -4.59
CA VAL A 744 -5.17 8.48 -3.85
C VAL A 744 -5.30 8.84 -2.38
N GLY A 745 -6.51 8.79 -1.85
CA GLY A 745 -6.77 8.98 -0.43
C GLY A 745 -6.83 7.66 0.35
N PHE A 746 -6.20 7.61 1.52
CA PHE A 746 -6.33 6.50 2.48
C PHE A 746 -7.32 6.87 3.59
N LYS A 747 -8.37 6.06 3.74
CA LYS A 747 -9.35 6.23 4.83
C LYS A 747 -8.74 5.87 6.18
N ASN A 748 -9.07 6.62 7.23
CA ASN A 748 -8.75 6.18 8.58
C ASN A 748 -9.39 4.81 8.89
N GLY A 749 -8.80 4.07 9.84
CA GLY A 749 -9.26 2.73 10.20
C GLY A 749 -10.71 2.72 10.67
N THR A 750 -11.38 1.56 10.58
CA THR A 750 -12.81 1.39 10.94
C THR A 750 -13.13 1.81 12.38
N SER A 751 -12.15 1.73 13.28
CA SER A 751 -12.22 2.18 14.67
C SER A 751 -12.07 3.69 14.89
N GLY A 752 -11.76 4.47 13.86
CA GLY A 752 -11.42 5.90 13.98
C GLY A 752 -9.92 6.17 14.06
N ASN A 753 -9.07 5.14 14.09
CA ASN A 753 -7.62 5.32 14.16
C ASN A 753 -7.08 6.00 12.89
N VAL A 754 -6.61 7.24 13.01
CA VAL A 754 -6.04 8.02 11.90
C VAL A 754 -4.58 7.66 11.60
N LYS A 755 -3.86 7.08 12.57
CA LYS A 755 -2.44 6.72 12.40
C LYS A 755 -2.24 5.75 11.25
N VAL A 756 -3.15 4.78 11.07
CA VAL A 756 -3.04 3.78 10.00
C VAL A 756 -3.09 4.41 8.61
N ALA A 757 -3.85 5.51 8.43
CA ALA A 757 -3.91 6.25 7.18
C ALA A 757 -2.63 7.06 6.96
N VAL A 758 -2.10 7.72 8.00
CA VAL A 758 -0.82 8.44 7.93
C VAL A 758 0.33 7.48 7.59
N ASP A 759 0.39 6.32 8.24
CA ASP A 759 1.37 5.27 7.95
C ASP A 759 1.23 4.74 6.51
N ALA A 760 0.00 4.67 5.98
CA ALA A 760 -0.27 4.22 4.62
C ALA A 760 0.16 5.26 3.58
N VAL A 761 -0.10 6.55 3.82
CA VAL A 761 0.41 7.65 2.99
C VAL A 761 1.95 7.61 2.96
N MET A 762 2.60 7.53 4.12
CA MET A 762 4.07 7.42 4.20
C MET A 762 4.60 6.23 3.40
N ALA A 763 3.99 5.05 3.56
CA ALA A 763 4.38 3.86 2.79
C ALA A 763 4.22 4.10 1.29
N ALA A 764 3.06 4.58 0.85
CA ALA A 764 2.77 4.79 -0.58
C ALA A 764 3.68 5.83 -1.26
N THR A 765 4.21 6.81 -0.51
CA THR A 765 5.20 7.78 -1.01
C THR A 765 6.58 7.16 -1.26
N CYS A 766 6.84 5.96 -0.74
CA CYS A 766 8.12 5.27 -0.90
C CYS A 766 8.13 4.39 -2.17
N PRO A 767 9.31 4.08 -2.73
CA PRO A 767 9.47 3.05 -3.77
C PRO A 767 9.16 1.65 -3.24
N HIS A 768 8.51 0.83 -4.05
CA HIS A 768 8.26 -0.59 -3.77
C HIS A 768 8.70 -1.49 -4.92
N SER A 769 8.99 -2.75 -4.59
CA SER A 769 8.93 -3.88 -5.52
C SER A 769 7.87 -4.86 -5.00
N PHE A 770 7.00 -5.34 -5.87
CA PHE A 770 5.91 -6.28 -5.52
C PHE A 770 5.42 -7.07 -6.74
N LEU A 771 4.62 -8.11 -6.50
CA LEU A 771 4.02 -8.96 -7.53
C LEU A 771 2.71 -8.36 -8.07
N SER A 772 2.54 -8.31 -9.38
CA SER A 772 1.31 -7.86 -10.04
C SER A 772 1.15 -8.53 -11.42
N ILE A 773 0.24 -8.03 -12.27
CA ILE A 773 0.09 -8.46 -13.66
C ILE A 773 0.46 -7.33 -14.64
N THR A 774 0.91 -7.69 -15.84
CA THR A 774 1.10 -6.78 -16.96
C THR A 774 -0.20 -6.54 -17.71
N LYS A 775 -0.17 -5.63 -18.71
CA LYS A 775 -1.29 -5.39 -19.61
C LYS A 775 -1.62 -6.60 -20.51
N GLN A 776 -0.66 -7.48 -20.75
CA GLN A 776 -0.85 -8.77 -21.43
C GLN A 776 -1.52 -9.81 -20.52
N GLY A 777 -1.77 -9.48 -19.26
CA GLY A 777 -2.30 -10.42 -18.27
C GLY A 777 -1.27 -11.41 -17.74
N LEU A 778 0.03 -11.14 -17.90
CA LEU A 778 1.10 -12.00 -17.39
C LEU A 778 1.54 -11.54 -16.00
N SER A 779 1.86 -12.45 -15.09
CA SER A 779 2.44 -12.13 -13.80
C SER A 779 3.80 -11.47 -13.96
N ALA A 780 4.07 -10.42 -13.19
CA ALA A 780 5.31 -9.65 -13.26
C ALA A 780 5.70 -9.07 -11.90
N ILE A 781 6.97 -8.64 -11.82
CA ILE A 781 7.50 -7.88 -10.70
C ILE A 781 7.44 -6.40 -11.08
N VAL A 782 6.68 -5.62 -10.31
CA VAL A 782 6.53 -4.18 -10.54
C VAL A 782 7.42 -3.41 -9.58
N HIS A 783 8.20 -2.48 -10.12
CA HIS A 783 9.03 -1.55 -9.35
C HIS A 783 8.48 -0.13 -9.48
N THR A 784 8.20 0.53 -8.36
CA THR A 784 7.57 1.85 -8.33
C THR A 784 8.52 2.94 -7.86
N LYS A 785 8.14 4.20 -8.11
CA LYS A 785 8.85 5.40 -7.64
C LYS A 785 8.29 5.93 -6.32
N GLY A 786 7.07 5.50 -5.94
CA GLY A 786 6.27 6.14 -4.90
C GLY A 786 5.26 7.13 -5.48
N ASN A 787 4.22 7.43 -4.71
CA ASN A 787 3.15 8.37 -5.06
C ASN A 787 3.05 9.48 -4.00
N ASP A 788 3.52 10.68 -4.34
CA ASP A 788 3.56 11.87 -3.48
C ASP A 788 2.21 12.59 -3.38
N MET A 789 1.21 12.17 -4.16
CA MET A 789 -0.16 12.67 -4.13
C MET A 789 -1.07 11.88 -3.17
N ALA A 790 -0.51 10.94 -2.41
CA ALA A 790 -1.24 10.22 -1.39
C ALA A 790 -1.66 11.15 -0.23
N HIS A 791 -2.90 11.01 0.26
CA HIS A 791 -3.45 11.88 1.31
C HIS A 791 -4.38 11.11 2.26
N VAL A 792 -4.79 11.75 3.37
CA VAL A 792 -5.66 11.13 4.39
C VAL A 792 -7.13 11.47 4.12
N ILE A 793 -8.02 10.49 4.31
CA ILE A 793 -9.47 10.67 4.33
C ILE A 793 -10.00 10.40 5.75
N LEU A 794 -10.66 11.39 6.35
CA LEU A 794 -11.38 11.27 7.62
C LEU A 794 -12.83 10.87 7.37
N ARG A 795 -13.24 9.72 7.92
CA ARG A 795 -14.57 9.11 7.69
C ARG A 795 -15.31 8.70 8.96
N GLY A 796 -14.85 9.19 10.09
CA GLY A 796 -15.28 8.82 11.44
C GLY A 796 -14.76 7.45 11.88
N GLY A 797 -15.32 6.89 12.94
CA GLY A 797 -14.92 5.66 13.62
C GLY A 797 -16.13 4.91 14.16
N GLN A 798 -15.91 3.68 14.61
CA GLN A 798 -16.85 2.99 15.49
C GLN A 798 -16.11 2.42 16.69
N VAL A 799 -16.52 2.82 17.89
CA VAL A 799 -16.02 2.28 19.15
C VAL A 799 -17.18 1.62 19.87
N GLY A 800 -17.15 0.28 19.95
CA GLY A 800 -18.30 -0.48 20.43
C GLY A 800 -19.55 -0.24 19.57
N LYS A 801 -20.64 0.22 20.19
CA LYS A 801 -21.90 0.56 19.51
C LYS A 801 -21.98 2.03 19.09
N MET A 802 -21.01 2.86 19.46
CA MET A 802 -21.04 4.31 19.23
C MET A 802 -20.31 4.69 17.94
N TRP A 803 -20.94 5.56 17.15
CA TRP A 803 -20.28 6.21 16.00
C TRP A 803 -19.45 7.38 16.52
N CYS A 804 -18.18 7.44 16.11
CA CYS A 804 -17.30 8.55 16.43
C CYS A 804 -17.13 9.39 15.18
N GLN A 805 -17.49 10.66 15.25
CA GLN A 805 -17.28 11.61 14.16
C GLN A 805 -15.87 12.19 14.26
N ASN A 806 -15.27 12.57 13.14
CA ASN A 806 -13.93 13.19 13.11
C ASN A 806 -13.79 14.23 11.98
N TYR A 807 -14.86 14.97 11.71
CA TYR A 807 -14.90 16.03 10.69
C TYR A 807 -14.74 17.45 11.27
N ASP A 808 -14.78 17.58 12.58
CA ASP A 808 -14.63 18.86 13.28
C ASP A 808 -13.21 19.42 13.13
N GLU A 809 -13.07 20.72 13.42
CA GLU A 809 -11.82 21.45 13.20
C GLU A 809 -10.65 20.89 14.03
N ASP A 810 -10.90 20.45 15.26
CA ASP A 810 -9.88 19.88 16.13
C ASP A 810 -9.39 18.53 15.59
N SER A 811 -10.30 17.67 15.13
CA SER A 811 -9.96 16.40 14.47
C SER A 811 -9.08 16.62 13.23
N VAL A 812 -9.43 17.60 12.38
CA VAL A 812 -8.65 17.95 11.18
C VAL A 812 -7.26 18.46 11.58
N ASN A 813 -7.18 19.38 12.54
CA ASN A 813 -5.92 19.96 13.01
C ASN A 813 -5.00 18.91 13.65
N GLN A 814 -5.55 17.97 14.42
CA GLN A 814 -4.78 16.86 15.01
C GLN A 814 -4.17 15.96 13.93
N VAL A 815 -4.91 15.70 12.86
CA VAL A 815 -4.41 14.89 11.73
C VAL A 815 -3.34 15.64 10.95
N CYS A 816 -3.53 16.94 10.72
CA CYS A 816 -2.52 17.79 10.10
C CYS A 816 -1.20 17.75 10.89
N LYS A 817 -1.25 17.93 12.22
CA LYS A 817 -0.08 17.81 13.11
C LYS A 817 0.59 16.44 13.01
N LYS A 818 -0.20 15.34 12.94
CA LYS A 818 0.35 13.98 12.78
C LYS A 818 1.02 13.77 11.43
N MET A 819 0.48 14.36 10.36
CA MET A 819 1.10 14.32 9.03
C MET A 819 2.39 15.12 9.01
N GLU A 820 2.41 16.32 9.57
CA GLU A 820 3.61 17.17 9.68
C GLU A 820 4.71 16.49 10.50
N ALA A 821 4.37 15.90 11.65
CA ALA A 821 5.30 15.11 12.46
C ALA A 821 5.86 13.89 11.73
N ALA A 822 5.14 13.38 10.72
CA ALA A 822 5.57 12.32 9.84
C ALA A 822 6.35 12.81 8.60
N GLY A 823 6.60 14.13 8.48
CA GLY A 823 7.27 14.75 7.33
C GLY A 823 6.39 14.85 6.08
N LEU A 824 5.07 14.74 6.23
CA LEU A 824 4.10 14.79 5.14
C LEU A 824 3.41 16.16 5.10
N ARG A 825 3.01 16.61 3.90
CA ARG A 825 2.20 17.83 3.75
C ARG A 825 0.78 17.58 4.30
N PRO A 826 0.23 18.48 5.14
CA PRO A 826 -1.11 18.34 5.70
C PRO A 826 -2.17 18.52 4.60
N ASN A 827 -2.65 17.39 4.07
CA ASN A 827 -3.71 17.32 3.08
C ASN A 827 -4.76 16.32 3.55
N VAL A 828 -5.89 16.86 4.02
CA VAL A 828 -6.97 16.09 4.62
C VAL A 828 -8.24 16.23 3.77
N MET A 829 -8.82 15.10 3.39
CA MET A 829 -10.15 15.01 2.82
C MET A 829 -11.14 14.55 3.90
N VAL A 830 -12.34 15.12 3.94
CA VAL A 830 -13.40 14.70 4.87
C VAL A 830 -14.54 14.02 4.13
N ASP A 831 -14.79 12.76 4.47
CA ASP A 831 -15.98 12.03 4.03
C ASP A 831 -17.17 12.42 4.91
N MET A 832 -18.19 13.03 4.31
CA MET A 832 -19.37 13.51 5.03
C MET A 832 -20.34 12.38 5.40
N SER A 833 -20.20 11.20 4.78
CA SER A 833 -21.08 10.03 4.97
C SER A 833 -20.55 9.12 6.10
N HIS A 834 -20.92 7.84 6.05
CA HIS A 834 -20.44 6.77 6.94
C HIS A 834 -20.57 7.11 8.43
N ALA A 835 -19.48 7.02 9.20
CA ALA A 835 -19.53 7.27 10.64
C ALA A 835 -19.63 8.77 10.94
N ASN A 836 -19.18 9.64 10.04
CA ASN A 836 -19.34 11.08 10.19
C ASN A 836 -20.82 11.51 10.08
N SER A 837 -21.63 10.80 9.31
CA SER A 837 -23.09 11.00 9.27
C SER A 837 -23.87 10.13 10.27
N CYS A 838 -23.19 9.40 11.16
CA CYS A 838 -23.80 8.39 12.04
C CYS A 838 -24.60 7.33 11.26
N LYS A 839 -24.20 7.03 10.02
CA LYS A 839 -24.89 6.18 9.04
C LYS A 839 -26.31 6.64 8.69
N ASP A 840 -26.61 7.93 8.86
CA ASP A 840 -27.81 8.55 8.31
C ASP A 840 -27.44 9.58 7.26
N HIS A 841 -27.81 9.32 6.00
CA HIS A 841 -27.61 10.24 4.89
C HIS A 841 -28.16 11.65 5.13
N LYS A 842 -29.20 11.81 5.97
CA LYS A 842 -29.80 13.11 6.31
C LYS A 842 -28.88 14.00 7.14
N ASN A 843 -27.83 13.45 7.74
CA ASN A 843 -26.86 14.21 8.53
C ASN A 843 -25.70 14.77 7.68
N GLN A 844 -25.53 14.32 6.42
CA GLN A 844 -24.48 14.84 5.54
C GLN A 844 -24.54 16.37 5.36
N PRO A 845 -25.71 17.04 5.24
CA PRO A 845 -25.79 18.50 5.18
C PRO A 845 -25.27 19.20 6.45
N SER A 846 -25.52 18.64 7.64
CA SER A 846 -24.97 19.18 8.89
C SER A 846 -23.45 19.05 8.97
N VAL A 847 -22.90 17.94 8.46
CA VAL A 847 -21.44 17.79 8.30
C VAL A 847 -20.89 18.82 7.30
N CYS A 848 -21.59 19.04 6.19
CA CYS A 848 -21.24 20.07 5.21
C CYS A 848 -21.18 21.47 5.84
N GLU A 849 -22.15 21.83 6.68
CA GLU A 849 -22.17 23.13 7.37
C GLU A 849 -21.00 23.30 8.35
N ALA A 850 -20.61 22.24 9.06
CA ALA A 850 -19.42 22.26 9.92
C ALA A 850 -18.13 22.47 9.12
N ILE A 851 -18.04 21.89 7.93
CA ILE A 851 -16.89 22.06 7.03
C ILE A 851 -16.87 23.46 6.41
N CYS A 852 -18.02 24.00 6.00
CA CYS A 852 -18.17 25.37 5.52
C CYS A 852 -17.62 26.40 6.52
N LYS A 853 -17.99 26.27 7.80
CA LYS A 853 -17.48 27.13 8.89
C LYS A 853 -15.95 27.06 9.02
N GLN A 854 -15.37 25.86 8.91
CA GLN A 854 -13.91 25.70 8.94
C GLN A 854 -13.24 26.41 7.76
N LEU A 855 -13.79 26.27 6.55
CA LEU A 855 -13.26 26.94 5.35
C LEU A 855 -13.33 28.47 5.51
N GLU A 856 -14.46 29.00 5.94
CA GLU A 856 -14.65 30.43 6.25
C GLU A 856 -13.68 30.93 7.32
N ASN A 857 -13.33 30.07 8.28
CA ASN A 857 -12.34 30.37 9.31
C ASN A 857 -10.89 30.37 8.80
N GLY A 858 -10.63 29.96 7.56
CA GLY A 858 -9.28 29.93 6.98
C GLY A 858 -8.59 28.56 7.08
N GLN A 859 -9.35 27.47 7.31
CA GLN A 859 -8.78 26.13 7.42
C GLN A 859 -8.04 25.74 6.13
N ASN A 860 -6.72 25.58 6.24
CA ASN A 860 -5.81 25.34 5.12
C ASN A 860 -5.42 23.86 4.97
N GLY A 861 -5.64 23.02 5.99
CA GLY A 861 -5.38 21.57 5.93
C GLY A 861 -6.40 20.79 5.10
N LEU A 862 -7.62 21.32 4.97
CA LEU A 862 -8.69 20.72 4.17
C LEU A 862 -8.43 20.89 2.67
N MET A 863 -8.17 19.76 2.00
CA MET A 863 -8.00 19.71 0.54
C MET A 863 -9.31 19.40 -0.19
N GLY A 864 -10.25 18.73 0.49
CA GLY A 864 -11.48 18.29 -0.17
C GLY A 864 -12.48 17.57 0.72
N VAL A 865 -13.58 17.16 0.13
CA VAL A 865 -14.68 16.45 0.77
C VAL A 865 -15.21 15.31 -0.09
N MET A 866 -15.82 14.30 0.55
CA MET A 866 -16.58 13.24 -0.13
C MET A 866 -18.06 13.29 0.25
N ILE A 867 -18.93 13.10 -0.72
CA ILE A 867 -20.39 13.15 -0.56
C ILE A 867 -21.01 11.92 -1.24
N GLU A 868 -21.89 11.22 -0.52
CA GLU A 868 -22.69 10.12 -1.10
C GLU A 868 -24.09 10.64 -1.45
N SER A 869 -24.37 10.70 -2.76
CA SER A 869 -25.59 11.29 -3.32
C SER A 869 -26.05 10.53 -4.56
N HIS A 870 -27.35 10.53 -4.82
CA HIS A 870 -27.95 9.91 -6.00
C HIS A 870 -29.04 10.83 -6.57
N ILE A 871 -29.64 10.45 -7.70
CA ILE A 871 -30.81 11.14 -8.26
C ILE A 871 -31.93 11.27 -7.21
N LYS A 872 -32.21 10.20 -6.46
CA LYS A 872 -33.21 10.16 -5.39
C LYS A 872 -32.59 9.70 -4.07
N ALA A 873 -33.14 10.19 -2.97
CA ALA A 873 -32.64 9.90 -1.62
C ALA A 873 -32.90 8.46 -1.17
N GLY A 874 -32.15 8.04 -0.14
CA GLY A 874 -32.32 6.76 0.54
C GLY A 874 -31.58 5.59 -0.13
N ASN A 875 -32.00 4.37 0.22
CA ASN A 875 -31.54 3.13 -0.41
C ASN A 875 -32.69 2.12 -0.58
N GLN A 876 -32.39 1.03 -1.27
CA GLN A 876 -33.25 -0.13 -1.44
C GLN A 876 -32.44 -1.42 -1.25
N LYS A 877 -33.07 -2.48 -0.74
CA LYS A 877 -32.41 -3.78 -0.55
C LYS A 877 -32.56 -4.64 -1.79
N LEU A 878 -31.47 -5.27 -2.23
CA LEU A 878 -31.52 -6.40 -3.16
C LEU A 878 -32.13 -7.60 -2.43
N LYS A 879 -33.27 -8.10 -2.92
CA LYS A 879 -33.87 -9.34 -2.41
C LYS A 879 -33.31 -10.53 -3.20
N PRO A 880 -33.12 -11.71 -2.57
CA PRO A 880 -32.78 -12.92 -3.31
C PRO A 880 -33.76 -13.15 -4.47
N GLY A 881 -33.24 -13.46 -5.66
CA GLY A 881 -34.05 -13.69 -6.87
C GLY A 881 -34.39 -12.43 -7.69
N VAL A 882 -34.01 -11.22 -7.25
CA VAL A 882 -34.11 -10.02 -8.08
C VAL A 882 -32.94 -9.99 -9.07
N THR A 883 -33.21 -10.31 -10.33
CA THR A 883 -32.21 -10.38 -11.40
C THR A 883 -32.39 -9.29 -12.48
N ASP A 884 -33.42 -8.45 -12.37
CA ASP A 884 -33.68 -7.37 -13.34
C ASP A 884 -33.65 -6.00 -12.66
N VAL A 885 -32.68 -5.17 -13.07
CA VAL A 885 -32.52 -3.77 -12.65
C VAL A 885 -33.81 -2.96 -12.85
N LYS A 886 -34.63 -3.29 -13.87
CA LYS A 886 -35.89 -2.58 -14.14
C LYS A 886 -36.93 -2.72 -13.03
N THR A 887 -36.79 -3.72 -12.17
CA THR A 887 -37.67 -3.91 -11.01
C THR A 887 -37.27 -3.03 -9.81
N LEU A 888 -36.08 -2.42 -9.85
CA LEU A 888 -35.57 -1.53 -8.82
C LEU A 888 -36.07 -0.09 -9.03
N LYS A 889 -36.18 0.66 -7.94
CA LYS A 889 -36.51 2.09 -8.02
C LYS A 889 -35.36 2.81 -8.73
N TYR A 890 -35.67 3.40 -9.89
CA TYR A 890 -34.68 4.15 -10.67
C TYR A 890 -34.07 5.29 -9.86
N GLY A 891 -32.75 5.40 -9.92
CA GLY A 891 -32.02 6.49 -9.27
C GLY A 891 -31.93 6.39 -7.75
N VAL A 892 -32.11 5.21 -7.16
CA VAL A 892 -31.98 4.95 -5.71
C VAL A 892 -30.89 3.90 -5.47
N SER A 893 -29.95 4.18 -4.55
CA SER A 893 -28.84 3.28 -4.22
C SER A 893 -29.31 1.89 -3.75
N VAL A 894 -28.65 0.82 -4.17
CA VAL A 894 -28.86 -0.55 -3.66
C VAL A 894 -27.95 -0.90 -2.47
N THR A 895 -27.12 0.05 -2.04
CA THR A 895 -26.13 -0.11 -0.97
C THR A 895 -26.42 0.84 0.19
N ASP A 896 -25.52 1.78 0.50
CA ASP A 896 -25.77 2.76 1.55
C ASP A 896 -26.70 3.85 1.06
N ALA A 897 -27.44 4.45 1.99
CA ALA A 897 -28.38 5.53 1.70
C ALA A 897 -27.64 6.78 1.22
N CYS A 898 -28.16 7.40 0.17
CA CYS A 898 -27.60 8.60 -0.43
C CYS A 898 -28.54 9.80 -0.24
N MET A 899 -28.02 11.02 -0.25
CA MET A 899 -28.86 12.22 -0.43
C MET A 899 -29.44 12.29 -1.84
N ASP A 900 -30.55 13.01 -2.03
CA ASP A 900 -31.02 13.36 -3.37
C ASP A 900 -30.18 14.46 -4.02
N PHE A 901 -30.40 14.68 -5.32
CA PHE A 901 -29.60 15.62 -6.10
C PHE A 901 -29.88 17.08 -5.73
N GLU A 902 -31.09 17.42 -5.30
CA GLU A 902 -31.43 18.79 -4.89
C GLU A 902 -30.65 19.20 -3.63
N THR A 903 -30.66 18.34 -2.61
CA THR A 903 -29.85 18.51 -1.40
C THR A 903 -28.36 18.56 -1.72
N THR A 904 -27.93 17.79 -2.74
CA THR A 904 -26.53 17.80 -3.21
C THR A 904 -26.14 19.15 -3.79
N LYS A 905 -26.99 19.77 -4.64
CA LYS A 905 -26.74 21.12 -5.19
C LYS A 905 -26.60 22.16 -4.09
N GLU A 906 -27.45 22.09 -3.06
CA GLU A 906 -27.37 23.01 -1.92
C GLU A 906 -26.02 22.91 -1.19
N CYS A 907 -25.57 21.68 -0.91
CA CYS A 907 -24.26 21.44 -0.29
C CYS A 907 -23.11 21.98 -1.16
N LEU A 908 -23.13 21.72 -2.47
CA LEU A 908 -22.11 22.22 -3.40
C LEU A 908 -22.06 23.76 -3.42
N ARG A 909 -23.22 24.43 -3.47
CA ARG A 909 -23.28 25.89 -3.47
C ARG A 909 -22.79 26.51 -2.16
N LYS A 910 -23.13 25.90 -1.01
CA LYS A 910 -22.60 26.29 0.31
C LYS A 910 -21.07 26.16 0.35
N LEU A 911 -20.52 25.02 -0.09
CA LEU A 911 -19.06 24.81 -0.14
C LEU A 911 -18.36 25.84 -1.04
N ALA A 912 -18.90 26.12 -2.22
CA ALA A 912 -18.34 27.12 -3.12
C ALA A 912 -18.34 28.53 -2.49
N ALA A 913 -19.41 28.91 -1.80
CA ALA A 913 -19.48 30.17 -1.07
C ALA A 913 -18.41 30.26 0.05
N SER A 914 -18.23 29.18 0.81
CA SER A 914 -17.21 29.13 1.86
C SER A 914 -15.77 29.15 1.32
N VAL A 915 -15.52 28.58 0.13
CA VAL A 915 -14.22 28.72 -0.56
C VAL A 915 -13.96 30.18 -0.94
N ARG A 916 -14.96 30.89 -1.47
CA ARG A 916 -14.82 32.33 -1.76
C ARG A 916 -14.55 33.15 -0.49
N ALA A 917 -15.23 32.83 0.61
CA ALA A 917 -14.98 33.47 1.91
C ALA A 917 -13.55 33.20 2.42
N ARG A 918 -13.07 31.95 2.32
CA ARG A 918 -11.69 31.58 2.62
C ARG A 918 -10.68 32.40 1.81
N ARG A 919 -10.92 32.49 0.49
CA ARG A 919 -10.08 33.26 -0.45
C ARG A 919 -10.02 34.74 -0.09
N ALA A 920 -11.15 35.34 0.28
CA ALA A 920 -11.22 36.73 0.74
C ALA A 920 -10.44 36.94 2.05
N LYS A 921 -10.62 36.04 3.03
CA LYS A 921 -9.93 36.11 4.32
C LYS A 921 -8.42 35.96 4.18
N ASN A 922 -7.95 35.01 3.36
CA ASN A 922 -6.52 34.80 3.12
C ASN A 922 -5.86 35.99 2.40
N LYS A 923 -6.59 36.71 1.55
CA LYS A 923 -6.11 37.97 0.94
C LYS A 923 -6.04 39.13 1.92
N ALA A 924 -6.92 39.17 2.93
CA ALA A 924 -6.95 40.25 3.92
C ALA A 924 -5.89 40.09 5.03
N GLY A 925 -5.33 38.88 5.21
CA GLY A 925 -4.24 38.61 6.16
C GLY A 925 -2.83 38.66 5.56
N GLN A 926 -2.71 38.84 4.24
CA GLN A 926 -1.47 39.15 3.53
C GLN A 926 -1.35 40.66 3.36
#